data_AF-A0A8H6RRH3-F1
#
_entry.id   AF-A0A8H6RRH3-F1
#
_cell.length_a   1.000
_cell.length_b   1.000
_cell.length_c   1.000
_cell.angle_alpha   90.00
_cell.angle_beta   90.00
_cell.angle_gamma   90.00
#
_symmetry.space_group_name_H-M   'P 1'
#
loop_
_entity.id
_entity.type
_entity.pdbx_description
1 polymer ?
#
loop_
_entity_poly.entity_id
_entity_poly.type
_entity_poly.pdbx_seq_one_letter_code
_entity_poly.pdbx_strand_id
1 'polypeptide(L)'
;MVRKQALVTLGLWSASALAQDATSNAATGTAEIAPGPIASVINSTGLVPANLVDLAAQYLAGEANKTQQAIIAALSQPGINPEKLTDPEHYYSYGQSPPVYPSPEGKGDGLWAHAYAHAKAMVAAMSNEEKNNITIPAKDNRQCAGFTGSVERMGFPGICLNDGPSGVRGPGNVSGFPAQISIGATWDRGLAYWRAYQMGKEFKAKGVNVALGPVVGPLGRIAKGGRNWEGFTNDPYLAGQLVDPAVRGLQQSVVACVKHFIGNEQETNRNPFLQGFLAPLGINLNNSVSSNIDDKTIHELYLFPFYDAVFAGVGSVMGSYQRVNNSYACQNSKILNGLLKTELGFQGFTLSDCPGIDLHNNTDARDAASAQIAFQAAVDGHVLVKNIDGALPLKKPKSMSIFGYDAIGGINTSVPDASLYAVSLEGTLKFTNGADFTFLQALISLASVAPAGTGIPEVAFNGTLKTGGGSGGITPTITFAPYDSLLRQAAVDGTTLHTDFTSQHPMVADATGPCLVLINAQSSESADRTTLADEWSDTLVNNVADQCSNTIVIIHNAGIRLVDRWIDHTNVTAVIFAHLPGQASGEALAEILYGRQSPSGRLPYTVAHNESDYGALLNPTLPTAQDPQYSQSNFSEGIYIDYRHFLKNEILPRYAFGYGLTYTTLGYSNLSMSLAPGMSHSLSPPDASATTPPPEGGLASLYDILATATITVENTGPVAAAEVAQLYVNIPNSGVEKQLRGFDKKWIQQGQSMSYSFPLRRRDLSIWDVEKQQWMLQSGRYEIMVGKSVSDILLTDSFSLA
;
A
#
# COMPACT_ATOMS: atom_id res chain seq x y z
N MET A 1 23.06 10.26 -32.58
CA MET A 1 21.85 10.28 -31.72
C MET A 1 21.46 8.89 -31.19
N VAL A 2 22.43 7.97 -31.10
CA VAL A 2 22.29 6.58 -30.65
C VAL A 2 23.22 6.44 -29.44
N ARG A 3 22.70 6.45 -28.20
CA ARG A 3 23.40 6.03 -26.94
C ARG A 3 22.69 6.33 -25.59
N LYS A 4 21.42 6.75 -25.54
CA LYS A 4 20.79 7.24 -24.29
C LYS A 4 19.84 6.31 -23.51
N GLN A 5 19.64 5.05 -23.90
CA GLN A 5 18.63 4.19 -23.24
C GLN A 5 19.13 2.79 -22.77
N ALA A 6 20.43 2.50 -22.85
CA ALA A 6 20.95 1.13 -22.70
C ALA A 6 21.61 0.78 -21.34
N LEU A 7 21.51 1.61 -20.31
CA LEU A 7 22.31 1.44 -19.07
C LEU A 7 21.51 1.08 -17.80
N VAL A 8 20.18 1.10 -17.83
CA VAL A 8 19.36 0.63 -16.70
C VAL A 8 19.44 -0.90 -16.57
N THR A 9 19.68 -1.61 -17.67
CA THR A 9 19.60 -3.08 -17.74
C THR A 9 20.91 -3.81 -17.40
N LEU A 10 22.07 -3.15 -17.48
CA LEU A 10 23.38 -3.79 -17.27
C LEU A 10 23.88 -3.74 -15.80
N GLY A 11 23.34 -2.83 -14.97
CA GLY A 11 23.76 -2.69 -13.57
C GLY A 11 23.25 -3.79 -12.62
N LEU A 12 22.15 -4.46 -12.97
CA LEU A 12 21.53 -5.47 -12.10
C LEU A 12 22.22 -6.84 -12.18
N TRP A 13 22.85 -7.19 -13.31
CA TRP A 13 23.52 -8.48 -13.49
C TRP A 13 24.99 -8.50 -13.03
N SER A 14 25.60 -7.34 -12.84
CA SER A 14 26.92 -7.26 -12.18
C SER A 14 26.81 -7.32 -10.66
N ALA A 15 25.66 -7.04 -10.05
CA ALA A 15 25.51 -7.07 -8.59
C ALA A 15 25.47 -8.51 -8.02
N SER A 16 24.86 -9.47 -8.73
CA SER A 16 24.83 -10.87 -8.29
C SER A 16 26.14 -11.63 -8.57
N ALA A 17 26.96 -11.16 -9.52
CA ALA A 17 28.26 -11.74 -9.83
C ALA A 17 29.44 -11.04 -9.11
N LEU A 18 29.27 -9.81 -8.60
CA LEU A 18 30.30 -9.09 -7.83
C LEU A 18 30.11 -9.16 -6.31
N ALA A 19 29.00 -9.72 -5.81
CA ALA A 19 28.79 -9.92 -4.38
C ALA A 19 29.76 -10.94 -3.76
N GLN A 20 30.47 -11.74 -4.56
CA GLN A 20 31.40 -12.75 -4.04
C GLN A 20 32.85 -12.28 -3.85
N ASP A 21 33.25 -11.07 -4.28
CA ASP A 21 34.68 -10.71 -4.33
C ASP A 21 35.05 -9.33 -3.74
N ALA A 22 34.14 -8.69 -3.00
CA ALA A 22 34.44 -7.43 -2.29
C ALA A 22 34.72 -7.65 -0.78
N THR A 23 35.31 -8.77 -0.40
CA THR A 23 35.82 -9.00 0.96
C THR A 23 37.31 -8.67 1.00
N SER A 24 37.71 -7.44 1.37
CA SER A 24 38.93 -7.25 2.19
C SER A 24 39.33 -5.81 2.58
N ASN A 25 38.90 -4.72 1.91
CA ASN A 25 39.66 -3.46 2.06
C ASN A 25 39.00 -2.25 2.74
N ALA A 26 37.71 -2.30 3.11
CA ALA A 26 37.06 -1.12 3.71
C ALA A 26 37.13 -1.06 5.25
N ALA A 27 37.43 -2.17 5.93
CA ALA A 27 37.24 -2.26 7.39
C ALA A 27 38.37 -1.63 8.24
N THR A 28 39.47 -1.14 7.65
CA THR A 28 40.64 -0.65 8.40
C THR A 28 41.29 0.63 7.86
N GLY A 29 40.76 1.24 6.79
CA GLY A 29 41.28 2.51 6.27
C GLY A 29 40.95 3.66 7.21
N THR A 30 41.93 4.52 7.53
CA THR A 30 41.70 5.80 8.24
C THR A 30 41.58 6.99 7.30
N ALA A 31 41.69 6.76 5.99
CA ALA A 31 41.61 7.81 4.98
C ALA A 31 40.14 8.15 4.67
N GLU A 32 39.82 9.45 4.64
CA GLU A 32 38.53 9.94 4.16
C GLU A 32 38.29 9.52 2.70
N ILE A 33 37.07 9.06 2.44
CA ILE A 33 36.58 8.78 1.10
C ILE A 33 36.39 10.12 0.37
N ALA A 34 37.13 10.30 -0.73
CA ALA A 34 37.09 11.53 -1.52
C ALA A 34 35.91 11.54 -2.52
N PRO A 35 35.26 12.69 -2.77
CA PRO A 35 34.18 12.80 -3.76
C PRO A 35 34.59 12.55 -5.21
N GLY A 36 35.84 12.82 -5.60
CA GLY A 36 36.29 12.77 -7.00
C GLY A 36 36.11 11.40 -7.70
N PRO A 37 36.59 10.29 -7.10
CA PRO A 37 36.34 8.95 -7.62
C PRO A 37 34.85 8.61 -7.72
N ILE A 38 34.05 9.03 -6.73
CA ILE A 38 32.60 8.84 -6.73
C ILE A 38 31.95 9.58 -7.89
N ALA A 39 32.33 10.84 -8.13
CA ALA A 39 31.83 11.64 -9.24
C ALA A 39 32.10 10.97 -10.59
N SER A 40 33.28 10.36 -10.76
CA SER A 40 33.62 9.62 -11.99
C SER A 40 32.69 8.42 -12.20
N VAL A 41 32.37 7.67 -11.14
CA VAL A 41 31.47 6.52 -11.25
C VAL A 41 30.04 6.96 -11.51
N ILE A 42 29.52 7.94 -10.74
CA ILE A 42 28.18 8.52 -10.97
C ILE A 42 28.04 9.01 -12.40
N ASN A 43 29.03 9.75 -12.91
CA ASN A 43 29.01 10.29 -14.26
C ASN A 43 28.95 9.17 -15.33
N SER A 44 29.61 8.02 -15.08
CA SER A 44 29.57 6.88 -16.00
C SER A 44 28.19 6.21 -16.10
N THR A 45 27.33 6.39 -15.10
CA THR A 45 25.97 5.82 -15.08
C THR A 45 24.99 6.60 -15.98
N GLY A 46 25.20 7.91 -16.12
CA GLY A 46 24.27 8.82 -16.78
C GLY A 46 22.93 9.02 -16.07
N LEU A 47 22.75 8.50 -14.86
CA LEU A 47 21.50 8.58 -14.07
C LEU A 47 21.33 9.92 -13.35
N VAL A 48 22.44 10.56 -12.98
CA VAL A 48 22.45 11.88 -12.34
C VAL A 48 22.74 12.94 -13.40
N PRO A 49 21.92 14.01 -13.51
CA PRO A 49 22.21 15.14 -14.39
C PRO A 49 23.63 15.66 -14.17
N ALA A 50 24.35 15.96 -15.26
CA ALA A 50 25.76 16.33 -15.21
C ALA A 50 26.07 17.48 -14.24
N ASN A 51 25.14 18.43 -14.09
CA ASN A 51 25.26 19.57 -13.18
C ASN A 51 25.06 19.22 -11.69
N LEU A 52 24.62 18.00 -11.36
CA LEU A 52 24.39 17.52 -10.00
C LEU A 52 25.37 16.42 -9.59
N VAL A 53 26.24 15.95 -10.50
CA VAL A 53 27.19 14.86 -10.25
C VAL A 53 28.10 15.18 -9.07
N ASP A 54 28.74 16.35 -9.05
CA ASP A 54 29.69 16.72 -7.99
C ASP A 54 29.00 16.81 -6.62
N LEU A 55 27.77 17.34 -6.59
CA LEU A 55 27.01 17.48 -5.36
C LEU A 55 26.53 16.12 -4.82
N ALA A 56 26.04 15.24 -5.69
CA ALA A 56 25.71 13.87 -5.33
C ALA A 56 26.95 13.10 -4.83
N ALA A 57 28.10 13.30 -5.47
CA ALA A 57 29.36 12.69 -5.05
C ALA A 57 29.84 13.17 -3.69
N GLN A 58 29.72 14.46 -3.39
CA GLN A 58 30.03 15.03 -2.07
C GLN A 58 29.13 14.45 -0.99
N TYR A 59 27.82 14.36 -1.26
CA TYR A 59 26.87 13.78 -0.31
C TYR A 59 27.19 12.31 -0.02
N LEU A 60 27.39 11.50 -1.07
CA LEU A 60 27.71 10.08 -0.90
C LEU A 60 29.05 9.87 -0.19
N ALA A 61 30.07 10.67 -0.48
CA ALA A 61 31.34 10.62 0.26
C ALA A 61 31.12 10.93 1.76
N GLY A 62 30.28 11.91 2.07
CA GLY A 62 29.90 12.25 3.44
C GLY A 62 29.21 11.10 4.17
N GLU A 63 28.20 10.48 3.56
CA GLU A 63 27.53 9.31 4.13
C GLU A 63 28.48 8.12 4.27
N ALA A 64 29.36 7.90 3.28
CA ALA A 64 30.37 6.86 3.34
C ALA A 64 31.32 7.04 4.54
N ASN A 65 31.80 8.26 4.75
CA ASN A 65 32.66 8.61 5.88
C ASN A 65 31.92 8.47 7.22
N LYS A 66 30.63 8.84 7.29
CA LYS A 66 29.82 8.65 8.51
C LYS A 66 29.66 7.17 8.85
N THR A 67 29.36 6.32 7.88
CA THR A 67 29.28 4.87 8.08
C THR A 67 30.62 4.29 8.51
N GLN A 68 31.73 4.69 7.86
CA GLN A 68 33.07 4.25 8.24
C GLN A 68 33.42 4.66 9.68
N GLN A 69 33.09 5.89 10.09
CA GLN A 69 33.23 6.34 11.47
C GLN A 69 32.34 5.54 12.43
N ALA A 70 31.11 5.22 12.06
CA ALA A 70 30.22 4.39 12.86
C ALA A 70 30.77 2.98 13.05
N ILE A 71 31.34 2.37 12.00
CA ILE A 71 32.01 1.06 12.06
C ILE A 71 33.23 1.12 12.99
N ILE A 72 34.08 2.13 12.85
CA ILE A 72 35.25 2.33 13.73
C ILE A 72 34.81 2.50 15.18
N ALA A 73 33.78 3.30 15.43
CA ALA A 73 33.21 3.49 16.76
C ALA A 73 32.63 2.17 17.32
N ALA A 74 31.92 1.40 16.51
CA ALA A 74 31.35 0.11 16.89
C ALA A 74 32.44 -0.93 17.22
N LEU A 75 33.51 -1.02 16.43
CA LEU A 75 34.65 -1.91 16.70
C LEU A 75 35.33 -1.60 18.04
N SER A 76 35.20 -0.36 18.55
CA SER A 76 35.74 0.04 19.85
C SER A 76 34.82 -0.31 21.04
N GLN A 77 33.57 -0.74 20.79
CA GLN A 77 32.62 -1.07 21.86
C GLN A 77 32.78 -2.51 22.36
N PRO A 78 32.82 -2.74 23.67
CA PRO A 78 32.86 -4.08 24.24
C PRO A 78 31.55 -4.84 23.93
N GLY A 79 31.67 -6.11 23.51
CA GLY A 79 30.53 -7.00 23.27
C GLY A 79 30.01 -7.07 21.84
N ILE A 80 30.58 -6.29 20.91
CA ILE A 80 30.28 -6.41 19.48
C ILE A 80 31.14 -7.52 18.87
N ASN A 81 30.52 -8.48 18.16
CA ASN A 81 31.28 -9.46 17.37
C ASN A 81 31.89 -8.74 16.15
N PRO A 82 33.22 -8.66 16.01
CA PRO A 82 33.85 -7.98 14.88
C PRO A 82 33.41 -8.52 13.51
N GLU A 83 33.07 -9.81 13.41
CA GLU A 83 32.58 -10.43 12.16
C GLU A 83 31.32 -9.75 11.64
N LYS A 84 30.44 -9.24 12.52
CA LYS A 84 29.26 -8.45 12.12
C LYS A 84 29.60 -7.21 11.29
N LEU A 85 30.81 -6.70 11.44
CA LEU A 85 31.26 -5.45 10.83
C LEU A 85 32.28 -5.70 9.70
N THR A 86 33.12 -6.72 9.85
CA THR A 86 34.17 -7.04 8.88
C THR A 86 33.72 -8.06 7.82
N ASP A 87 32.73 -8.89 8.12
CA ASP A 87 32.15 -9.89 7.22
C ASP A 87 30.63 -10.06 7.47
N PRO A 88 29.84 -8.99 7.27
CA PRO A 88 28.43 -8.99 7.65
C PRO A 88 27.59 -9.99 6.84
N GLU A 89 27.90 -10.23 5.56
CA GLU A 89 27.16 -11.20 4.76
C GLU A 89 27.34 -12.61 5.33
N HIS A 90 28.56 -12.99 5.70
CA HIS A 90 28.79 -14.28 6.37
C HIS A 90 28.08 -14.36 7.72
N TYR A 91 28.09 -13.27 8.49
CA TYR A 91 27.48 -13.27 9.81
C TYR A 91 25.94 -13.37 9.76
N TYR A 92 25.28 -12.57 8.91
CA TYR A 92 23.82 -12.45 8.91
C TYR A 92 23.13 -13.46 7.99
N SER A 93 23.71 -13.82 6.85
CA SER A 93 23.01 -14.59 5.82
C SER A 93 22.97 -16.10 6.11
N TYR A 94 23.84 -16.62 6.98
CA TYR A 94 23.88 -18.04 7.29
C TYR A 94 22.96 -18.40 8.48
N GLY A 95 21.97 -19.25 8.22
CA GLY A 95 21.18 -19.93 9.25
C GLY A 95 19.97 -19.17 9.80
N GLN A 96 19.80 -17.88 9.50
CA GLN A 96 18.65 -17.10 9.98
C GLN A 96 17.38 -17.28 9.13
N SER A 97 17.54 -17.49 7.83
CA SER A 97 16.47 -17.96 6.94
C SER A 97 16.75 -19.40 6.53
N PRO A 98 15.93 -20.38 6.96
CA PRO A 98 16.20 -21.80 6.68
C PRO A 98 16.23 -22.09 5.17
N PRO A 99 17.20 -22.88 4.67
CA PRO A 99 17.24 -23.22 3.25
C PRO A 99 16.10 -24.19 2.88
N VAL A 100 15.38 -23.91 1.79
CA VAL A 100 14.35 -24.81 1.23
C VAL A 100 14.65 -25.08 -0.25
N TYR A 101 15.11 -26.31 -0.53
CA TYR A 101 15.51 -26.75 -1.87
C TYR A 101 15.03 -28.18 -2.15
N PRO A 102 14.79 -28.55 -3.42
CA PRO A 102 14.86 -27.69 -4.61
C PRO A 102 13.68 -26.68 -4.68
N SER A 103 13.72 -25.76 -5.65
CA SER A 103 12.52 -24.99 -6.00
C SER A 103 11.48 -25.95 -6.57
N PRO A 104 10.22 -25.98 -6.05
CA PRO A 104 9.20 -26.88 -6.56
C PRO A 104 8.89 -26.61 -8.03
N GLU A 105 8.75 -27.68 -8.82
CA GLU A 105 8.22 -27.58 -10.17
C GLU A 105 6.71 -27.30 -10.13
N GLY A 106 6.24 -26.35 -10.94
CA GLY A 106 4.82 -26.14 -11.13
C GLY A 106 4.17 -27.39 -11.70
N LYS A 107 2.95 -27.73 -11.25
CA LYS A 107 2.23 -28.91 -11.71
C LYS A 107 1.31 -28.62 -12.89
N GLY A 108 0.79 -27.39 -12.97
CA GLY A 108 -0.28 -27.05 -13.89
C GLY A 108 -1.54 -27.85 -13.61
N ASP A 109 -1.98 -27.92 -12.35
CA ASP A 109 -3.27 -28.51 -11.97
C ASP A 109 -4.37 -27.43 -11.93
N GLY A 110 -5.61 -27.84 -11.66
CA GLY A 110 -6.75 -26.94 -11.53
C GLY A 110 -6.96 -26.02 -12.74
N LEU A 111 -7.06 -24.72 -12.48
CA LEU A 111 -7.30 -23.69 -13.50
C LEU A 111 -6.11 -23.51 -14.46
N TRP A 112 -4.91 -23.97 -14.09
CA TRP A 112 -3.68 -23.80 -14.85
C TRP A 112 -3.41 -24.87 -15.89
N ALA A 113 -4.13 -26.00 -15.85
CA ALA A 113 -3.80 -27.17 -16.66
C ALA A 113 -3.66 -26.89 -18.15
N HIS A 114 -4.58 -26.13 -18.72
CA HIS A 114 -4.51 -25.75 -20.13
C HIS A 114 -3.31 -24.82 -20.42
N ALA A 115 -3.17 -23.73 -19.66
CA ALA A 115 -2.10 -22.75 -19.87
C ALA A 115 -0.70 -23.36 -19.67
N TYR A 116 -0.54 -24.20 -18.64
CA TYR A 116 0.71 -24.86 -18.30
C TYR A 116 1.12 -25.88 -19.37
N ALA A 117 0.18 -26.67 -19.90
CA ALA A 117 0.47 -27.59 -21.00
C ALA A 117 0.99 -26.87 -22.25
N HIS A 118 0.40 -25.72 -22.60
CA HIS A 118 0.86 -24.87 -23.69
C HIS A 118 2.24 -24.26 -23.42
N ALA A 119 2.45 -23.71 -22.23
CA ALA A 119 3.74 -23.15 -21.82
C ALA A 119 4.85 -24.20 -21.88
N LYS A 120 4.59 -25.40 -21.35
CA LYS A 120 5.53 -26.53 -21.36
C LYS A 120 5.89 -26.96 -22.79
N ALA A 121 4.91 -27.07 -23.68
CA ALA A 121 5.15 -27.42 -25.08
C ALA A 121 6.00 -26.36 -25.81
N MET A 122 5.69 -25.08 -25.58
CA MET A 122 6.43 -23.96 -26.17
C MET A 122 7.87 -23.88 -25.67
N VAL A 123 8.08 -23.95 -24.35
CA VAL A 123 9.40 -23.88 -23.71
C VAL A 123 10.26 -25.10 -24.06
N ALA A 124 9.66 -26.28 -24.22
CA ALA A 124 10.39 -27.48 -24.65
C ALA A 124 11.03 -27.32 -26.05
N ALA A 125 10.42 -26.51 -26.92
CA ALA A 125 10.92 -26.22 -28.25
C ALA A 125 11.92 -25.04 -28.31
N MET A 126 12.21 -24.38 -27.18
CA MET A 126 13.18 -23.27 -27.09
C MET A 126 14.61 -23.77 -26.83
N SER A 127 15.59 -23.09 -27.43
CA SER A 127 17.01 -23.21 -27.06
C SER A 127 17.26 -22.63 -25.65
N ASN A 128 18.42 -22.93 -25.05
CA ASN A 128 18.77 -22.34 -23.76
C ASN A 128 18.97 -20.81 -23.84
N GLU A 129 19.42 -20.30 -24.98
CA GLU A 129 19.54 -18.86 -25.22
C GLU A 129 18.15 -18.19 -25.28
N GLU A 130 17.20 -18.81 -25.99
CA GLU A 130 15.81 -18.32 -26.06
C GLU A 130 15.11 -18.38 -24.69
N LYS A 131 15.35 -19.45 -23.91
CA LYS A 131 14.85 -19.57 -22.52
C LYS A 131 15.43 -18.48 -21.63
N ASN A 132 16.73 -18.21 -21.72
CA ASN A 132 17.37 -17.14 -20.95
C ASN A 132 16.82 -15.77 -21.36
N ASN A 133 16.59 -15.54 -22.65
CA ASN A 133 16.10 -14.26 -23.18
C ASN A 133 14.74 -13.86 -22.60
N ILE A 134 13.81 -14.80 -22.44
CA ILE A 134 12.48 -14.50 -21.87
C ILE A 134 12.49 -14.29 -20.36
N THR A 135 13.56 -14.67 -19.65
CA THR A 135 13.70 -14.53 -18.19
C THR A 135 14.47 -13.29 -17.75
N ILE A 136 15.04 -12.54 -18.70
CA ILE A 136 15.79 -11.32 -18.41
C ILE A 136 15.12 -10.10 -19.06
N PRO A 137 15.34 -8.90 -18.51
CA PRO A 137 14.83 -7.69 -19.15
C PRO A 137 15.52 -7.46 -20.51
N ALA A 138 14.72 -7.13 -21.52
CA ALA A 138 15.20 -6.75 -22.83
C ALA A 138 15.92 -5.39 -22.79
N LYS A 139 16.85 -5.19 -23.73
CA LYS A 139 17.54 -3.88 -23.89
C LYS A 139 16.59 -2.77 -24.36
N ASP A 140 15.59 -3.15 -25.17
CA ASP A 140 14.52 -2.26 -25.61
C ASP A 140 13.29 -2.59 -24.76
N ASN A 141 12.88 -1.64 -23.91
CA ASN A 141 11.72 -1.80 -23.04
C ASN A 141 10.39 -1.56 -23.76
N ARG A 142 10.42 -1.17 -25.04
CA ARG A 142 9.23 -0.89 -25.86
C ARG A 142 8.19 -0.06 -25.14
N GLN A 143 8.64 0.95 -24.39
CA GLN A 143 7.82 1.89 -23.64
C GLN A 143 7.10 1.35 -22.39
N CYS A 144 7.34 0.10 -22.00
CA CYS A 144 6.86 -0.50 -20.75
C CYS A 144 7.85 -0.25 -19.59
N ALA A 145 7.37 -0.39 -18.36
CA ALA A 145 8.23 -0.38 -17.16
C ALA A 145 9.30 -1.46 -17.24
N GLY A 146 8.86 -2.69 -17.52
CA GLY A 146 9.71 -3.82 -17.81
C GLY A 146 9.26 -4.48 -19.11
N PHE A 147 10.22 -5.04 -19.85
CA PHE A 147 9.92 -5.84 -21.02
C PHE A 147 10.82 -7.07 -21.02
N THR A 148 10.27 -8.27 -21.20
CA THR A 148 11.08 -9.49 -21.34
C THR A 148 11.62 -9.63 -22.76
N GLY A 149 12.67 -10.42 -22.96
CA GLY A 149 13.11 -10.78 -24.31
C GLY A 149 12.03 -11.51 -25.12
N SER A 150 12.16 -11.45 -26.45
CA SER A 150 11.27 -12.10 -27.41
C SER A 150 11.84 -13.43 -27.92
N VAL A 151 11.00 -14.27 -28.51
CA VAL A 151 11.39 -15.48 -29.26
C VAL A 151 10.62 -15.50 -30.57
N GLU A 152 11.11 -14.74 -31.55
CA GLU A 152 10.43 -14.52 -32.84
C GLU A 152 10.15 -15.82 -33.60
N ARG A 153 11.08 -16.78 -33.56
CA ARG A 153 10.94 -18.11 -34.17
C ARG A 153 9.70 -18.86 -33.68
N MET A 154 9.31 -18.64 -32.43
CA MET A 154 8.14 -19.24 -31.79
C MET A 154 6.92 -18.33 -31.81
N GLY A 155 7.01 -17.15 -32.44
CA GLY A 155 5.96 -16.14 -32.43
C GLY A 155 5.73 -15.49 -31.06
N PHE A 156 6.71 -15.54 -30.15
CA PHE A 156 6.62 -14.91 -28.83
C PHE A 156 7.17 -13.48 -28.88
N PRO A 157 6.33 -12.43 -28.75
CA PRO A 157 6.77 -11.06 -28.91
C PRO A 157 7.52 -10.48 -27.70
N GLY A 158 7.53 -11.18 -26.57
CA GLY A 158 7.93 -10.66 -25.25
C GLY A 158 6.72 -10.32 -24.38
N ILE A 159 6.98 -9.95 -23.12
CA ILE A 159 5.96 -9.59 -22.12
C ILE A 159 6.23 -8.15 -21.67
N CYS A 160 5.23 -7.29 -21.86
CA CYS A 160 5.21 -5.94 -21.30
C CYS A 160 4.68 -5.97 -19.86
N LEU A 161 5.50 -5.49 -18.92
CA LEU A 161 5.14 -5.28 -17.52
C LEU A 161 5.01 -3.79 -17.27
N ASN A 162 3.93 -3.36 -16.62
CA ASN A 162 3.71 -1.94 -16.39
C ASN A 162 3.05 -1.62 -15.06
N ASP A 163 3.44 -0.50 -14.47
CA ASP A 163 2.78 0.10 -13.33
C ASP A 163 1.42 0.73 -13.70
N GLY A 164 0.51 0.98 -12.77
CA GLY A 164 0.60 0.68 -11.34
C GLY A 164 -0.74 0.25 -10.73
N PRO A 165 -0.81 0.11 -9.39
CA PRO A 165 -1.99 -0.39 -8.69
C PRO A 165 -3.20 0.56 -8.72
N SER A 166 -3.02 1.81 -9.18
CA SER A 166 -4.08 2.82 -9.32
C SER A 166 -4.50 3.10 -10.77
N GLY A 167 -3.95 2.39 -11.74
CA GLY A 167 -4.22 2.58 -13.17
C GLY A 167 -2.93 2.49 -13.98
N VAL A 168 -3.02 2.59 -15.31
CA VAL A 168 -1.83 2.58 -16.16
C VAL A 168 -1.00 3.83 -15.88
N ARG A 169 0.26 3.63 -15.48
CA ARG A 169 1.22 4.70 -15.24
C ARG A 169 1.89 5.14 -16.55
N GLY A 170 2.08 6.45 -16.69
CA GLY A 170 2.64 7.07 -17.89
C GLY A 170 1.77 8.22 -18.43
N PRO A 171 2.26 8.97 -19.43
CA PRO A 171 1.59 10.19 -19.88
C PRO A 171 0.33 9.91 -20.71
N GLY A 172 -0.78 10.51 -20.28
CA GLY A 172 -1.97 10.80 -21.08
C GLY A 172 -2.86 9.62 -21.50
N ASN A 173 -4.10 9.94 -21.82
CA ASN A 173 -5.05 9.03 -22.47
C ASN A 173 -5.40 7.77 -21.65
N VAL A 174 -5.45 7.94 -20.33
CA VAL A 174 -5.82 6.94 -19.32
C VAL A 174 -6.73 7.57 -18.27
N SER A 175 -7.50 6.73 -17.57
CA SER A 175 -8.29 7.11 -16.41
C SER A 175 -7.44 7.12 -15.14
N GLY A 176 -7.84 7.92 -14.14
CA GLY A 176 -7.26 7.90 -12.80
C GLY A 176 -8.20 7.27 -11.80
N PHE A 177 -7.96 6.01 -11.43
CA PHE A 177 -8.78 5.33 -10.44
C PHE A 177 -8.39 5.75 -9.01
N PRO A 178 -9.30 5.68 -8.03
CA PRO A 178 -8.96 5.84 -6.63
C PRO A 178 -7.86 4.85 -6.23
N ALA A 179 -6.95 5.25 -5.34
CA ALA A 179 -5.93 4.33 -4.83
C ALA A 179 -6.57 3.23 -3.96
N GLN A 180 -5.84 2.13 -3.73
CA GLN A 180 -6.40 1.00 -2.98
C GLN A 180 -6.81 1.35 -1.54
N ILE A 181 -6.19 2.34 -0.88
CA ILE A 181 -6.63 2.80 0.44
C ILE A 181 -8.06 3.35 0.43
N SER A 182 -8.45 4.04 -0.66
CA SER A 182 -9.84 4.45 -0.88
C SER A 182 -10.76 3.25 -1.09
N ILE A 183 -10.26 2.19 -1.75
CA ILE A 183 -11.01 0.94 -1.94
C ILE A 183 -11.18 0.17 -0.62
N GLY A 184 -10.14 0.14 0.21
CA GLY A 184 -10.24 -0.35 1.58
C GLY A 184 -11.31 0.41 2.36
N ALA A 185 -11.36 1.74 2.21
CA ALA A 185 -12.37 2.55 2.86
C ALA A 185 -13.81 2.30 2.37
N THR A 186 -14.00 1.73 1.16
CA THR A 186 -15.34 1.35 0.67
C THR A 186 -15.92 0.14 1.39
N TRP A 187 -15.06 -0.78 1.86
CA TRP A 187 -15.43 -2.11 2.35
C TRP A 187 -16.35 -2.89 1.37
N ASP A 188 -16.06 -2.78 0.07
CA ASP A 188 -16.88 -3.36 -0.99
C ASP A 188 -16.06 -4.25 -1.94
N ARG A 189 -16.34 -5.57 -1.89
CA ARG A 189 -15.69 -6.57 -2.76
C ARG A 189 -16.04 -6.38 -4.24
N GLY A 190 -17.25 -5.91 -4.53
CA GLY A 190 -17.72 -5.62 -5.88
C GLY A 190 -16.98 -4.44 -6.49
N LEU A 191 -16.79 -3.35 -5.74
CA LEU A 191 -15.98 -2.22 -6.21
C LEU A 191 -14.52 -2.60 -6.41
N ALA A 192 -13.95 -3.45 -5.55
CA ALA A 192 -12.60 -4.00 -5.76
C ALA A 192 -12.49 -4.77 -7.10
N TYR A 193 -13.48 -5.63 -7.40
CA TYR A 193 -13.54 -6.36 -8.68
C TYR A 193 -13.69 -5.42 -9.88
N TRP A 194 -14.72 -4.56 -9.89
CA TRP A 194 -15.06 -3.74 -11.05
C TRP A 194 -14.00 -2.69 -11.35
N ARG A 195 -13.37 -2.11 -10.33
CA ARG A 195 -12.22 -1.22 -10.51
C ARG A 195 -11.08 -1.94 -11.20
N ALA A 196 -10.71 -3.12 -10.69
CA ALA A 196 -9.63 -3.92 -11.24
C ALA A 196 -9.93 -4.40 -12.67
N TYR A 197 -11.18 -4.76 -12.95
CA TYR A 197 -11.65 -5.12 -14.28
C TYR A 197 -11.48 -3.99 -15.29
N GLN A 198 -11.91 -2.77 -14.96
CA GLN A 198 -11.75 -1.62 -15.86
C GLN A 198 -10.27 -1.25 -16.02
N MET A 199 -9.48 -1.26 -14.94
CA MET A 199 -8.02 -1.08 -15.04
C MET A 199 -7.39 -2.10 -15.99
N GLY A 200 -7.78 -3.38 -15.90
CA GLY A 200 -7.27 -4.44 -16.77
C GLY A 200 -7.54 -4.18 -18.25
N LYS A 201 -8.72 -3.64 -18.58
CA LYS A 201 -9.04 -3.20 -19.96
C LYS A 201 -8.11 -2.07 -20.42
N GLU A 202 -7.83 -1.07 -19.58
CA GLU A 202 -6.95 0.03 -19.95
C GLU A 202 -5.49 -0.45 -20.14
N PHE A 203 -5.00 -1.30 -19.25
CA PHE A 203 -3.70 -1.97 -19.41
C PHE A 203 -3.63 -2.73 -20.74
N LYS A 204 -4.66 -3.53 -21.05
CA LYS A 204 -4.73 -4.28 -22.29
C LYS A 204 -4.74 -3.38 -23.52
N ALA A 205 -5.50 -2.29 -23.49
CA ALA A 205 -5.58 -1.31 -24.58
C ALA A 205 -4.23 -0.60 -24.82
N LYS A 206 -3.42 -0.42 -23.77
CA LYS A 206 -2.05 0.09 -23.85
C LYS A 206 -1.02 -0.97 -24.26
N GLY A 207 -1.42 -2.22 -24.47
CA GLY A 207 -0.55 -3.32 -24.90
C GLY A 207 0.19 -4.01 -23.75
N VAL A 208 -0.20 -3.75 -22.50
CA VAL A 208 0.41 -4.35 -21.32
C VAL A 208 -0.04 -5.81 -21.17
N ASN A 209 0.89 -6.68 -20.77
CA ASN A 209 0.63 -8.09 -20.49
C ASN A 209 0.51 -8.36 -18.99
N VAL A 210 1.30 -7.69 -18.16
CA VAL A 210 1.33 -7.84 -16.70
C VAL A 210 1.14 -6.47 -16.05
N ALA A 211 0.06 -6.31 -15.29
CA ALA A 211 -0.15 -5.15 -14.45
C ALA A 211 0.59 -5.32 -13.12
N LEU A 212 1.44 -4.38 -12.74
CA LEU A 212 2.24 -4.40 -11.51
C LEU A 212 1.40 -3.98 -10.29
N GLY A 213 0.37 -4.76 -9.99
CA GLY A 213 -0.54 -4.66 -8.85
C GLY A 213 -1.57 -5.80 -8.88
N PRO A 214 -2.42 -5.94 -7.85
CA PRO A 214 -2.61 -5.04 -6.70
C PRO A 214 -1.55 -5.21 -5.58
N VAL A 215 -1.59 -4.32 -4.58
CA VAL A 215 -0.67 -4.33 -3.42
C VAL A 215 -1.36 -4.86 -2.16
N VAL A 216 -0.69 -5.76 -1.45
CA VAL A 216 -1.04 -6.22 -0.09
C VAL A 216 0.19 -6.26 0.85
N GLY A 217 1.35 -5.79 0.36
CA GLY A 217 2.59 -5.56 1.11
C GLY A 217 3.26 -4.27 0.59
N PRO A 218 3.31 -3.15 1.34
CA PRO A 218 3.05 -3.02 2.78
C PRO A 218 1.62 -3.36 3.17
N LEU A 219 1.50 -4.11 4.26
CA LEU A 219 0.22 -4.26 4.95
C LEU A 219 -0.04 -3.02 5.81
N GLY A 220 0.99 -2.38 6.35
CA GLY A 220 0.85 -1.12 7.11
C GLY A 220 1.30 -1.22 8.55
N ARG A 221 2.37 -1.99 8.80
CA ARG A 221 3.01 -2.08 10.13
C ARG A 221 3.48 -0.72 10.63
N ILE A 222 4.15 0.06 9.77
CA ILE A 222 4.66 1.40 10.13
C ILE A 222 3.61 2.46 9.80
N ALA A 223 3.15 3.19 10.80
CA ALA A 223 2.11 4.22 10.63
C ALA A 223 2.56 5.34 9.68
N LYS A 224 3.85 5.72 9.73
CA LYS A 224 4.47 6.69 8.81
C LYS A 224 4.87 6.10 7.45
N GLY A 225 4.56 4.83 7.16
CA GLY A 225 4.99 4.14 5.95
C GLY A 225 4.68 4.90 4.65
N GLY A 226 5.67 4.99 3.76
CA GLY A 226 5.60 5.79 2.52
C GLY A 226 4.59 5.29 1.48
N ARG A 227 4.25 3.99 1.51
CA ARG A 227 3.43 3.32 0.49
C ARG A 227 2.20 2.58 1.01
N ASN A 228 1.83 2.76 2.27
CA ASN A 228 0.63 2.12 2.83
C ASN A 228 -0.63 2.43 1.99
N TRP A 229 -0.66 3.61 1.34
CA TRP A 229 -1.75 4.05 0.48
C TRP A 229 -1.95 3.23 -0.81
N GLU A 230 -0.90 2.54 -1.28
CA GLU A 230 -1.00 1.61 -2.40
C GLU A 230 -1.68 0.30 -1.99
N GLY A 231 -1.65 -0.04 -0.71
CA GLY A 231 -2.39 -1.16 -0.12
C GLY A 231 -3.84 -0.81 0.20
N PHE A 232 -4.63 -1.81 0.59
CA PHE A 232 -6.04 -1.61 0.93
C PHE A 232 -6.25 -1.11 2.37
N THR A 233 -5.53 -1.69 3.33
CA THR A 233 -5.87 -1.63 4.76
C THR A 233 -4.72 -2.17 5.59
N ASN A 234 -4.73 -1.88 6.90
CA ASN A 234 -3.82 -2.45 7.88
C ASN A 234 -4.31 -3.79 8.50
N ASP A 235 -5.42 -4.37 8.03
CA ASP A 235 -5.92 -5.68 8.49
C ASP A 235 -5.76 -6.79 7.42
N PRO A 236 -5.22 -7.96 7.79
CA PRO A 236 -4.96 -9.04 6.84
C PRO A 236 -6.21 -9.66 6.23
N TYR A 237 -7.33 -9.73 6.97
CA TYR A 237 -8.56 -10.32 6.47
C TYR A 237 -9.21 -9.38 5.45
N LEU A 238 -9.35 -8.08 5.77
CA LEU A 238 -9.89 -7.12 4.82
C LEU A 238 -8.99 -7.01 3.56
N ALA A 239 -7.66 -7.03 3.72
CA ALA A 239 -6.74 -7.09 2.57
C ALA A 239 -6.99 -8.33 1.70
N GLY A 240 -7.12 -9.51 2.31
CA GLY A 240 -7.41 -10.77 1.62
C GLY A 240 -8.75 -10.77 0.87
N GLN A 241 -9.80 -10.22 1.50
CA GLN A 241 -11.14 -10.13 0.91
C GLN A 241 -11.24 -9.12 -0.25
N LEU A 242 -10.31 -8.16 -0.35
CA LEU A 242 -10.28 -7.18 -1.44
C LEU A 242 -9.27 -7.53 -2.54
N VAL A 243 -8.20 -8.26 -2.21
CA VAL A 243 -7.21 -8.70 -3.21
C VAL A 243 -7.74 -9.82 -4.11
N ASP A 244 -8.52 -10.76 -3.57
CA ASP A 244 -9.15 -11.84 -4.35
C ASP A 244 -9.99 -11.30 -5.53
N PRO A 245 -11.03 -10.47 -5.30
CA PRO A 245 -11.79 -9.89 -6.41
C PRO A 245 -10.94 -8.99 -7.33
N ALA A 246 -9.95 -8.27 -6.80
CA ALA A 246 -9.08 -7.42 -7.62
C ALA A 246 -8.22 -8.25 -8.59
N VAL A 247 -7.65 -9.37 -8.14
CA VAL A 247 -6.90 -10.30 -8.99
C VAL A 247 -7.82 -10.86 -10.09
N ARG A 248 -9.01 -11.34 -9.72
CA ARG A 248 -9.98 -11.87 -10.70
C ARG A 248 -10.40 -10.83 -11.74
N GLY A 249 -10.56 -9.57 -11.33
CA GLY A 249 -10.91 -8.45 -12.20
C GLY A 249 -9.82 -8.14 -13.23
N LEU A 250 -8.58 -7.90 -12.79
CA LEU A 250 -7.44 -7.62 -13.68
C LEU A 250 -7.23 -8.75 -14.69
N GLN A 251 -7.30 -10.00 -14.23
CA GLN A 251 -7.04 -11.20 -15.04
C GLN A 251 -8.10 -11.53 -16.08
N GLN A 252 -9.21 -10.77 -16.14
CA GLN A 252 -10.08 -10.81 -17.31
C GLN A 252 -9.39 -10.23 -18.56
N SER A 253 -8.29 -9.47 -18.41
CA SER A 253 -7.63 -8.79 -19.52
C SER A 253 -6.09 -8.88 -19.52
N VAL A 254 -5.46 -8.84 -18.34
CA VAL A 254 -4.00 -8.84 -18.17
C VAL A 254 -3.58 -9.64 -16.93
N VAL A 255 -2.37 -10.18 -16.91
CA VAL A 255 -1.84 -10.91 -15.75
C VAL A 255 -1.71 -9.94 -14.56
N ALA A 256 -2.23 -10.33 -13.40
CA ALA A 256 -2.03 -9.57 -12.16
C ALA A 256 -0.66 -9.91 -11.54
N CYS A 257 -0.06 -8.93 -10.87
CA CYS A 257 1.19 -9.08 -10.13
C CYS A 257 1.00 -8.60 -8.70
N VAL A 258 0.68 -9.53 -7.79
CA VAL A 258 0.45 -9.17 -6.39
C VAL A 258 1.80 -8.88 -5.71
N LYS A 259 1.88 -7.72 -5.04
CA LYS A 259 3.15 -7.19 -4.52
C LYS A 259 3.00 -6.55 -3.13
N HIS A 260 4.09 -6.37 -2.38
CA HIS A 260 5.44 -6.90 -2.58
C HIS A 260 5.66 -8.04 -1.59
N PHE A 261 6.12 -9.18 -2.08
CA PHE A 261 6.27 -10.43 -1.36
C PHE A 261 7.71 -10.58 -0.82
N ILE A 262 8.00 -10.45 0.45
CA ILE A 262 7.12 -10.04 1.56
C ILE A 262 7.95 -9.23 2.57
N GLY A 263 7.29 -8.61 3.55
CA GLY A 263 7.97 -7.83 4.59
C GLY A 263 8.39 -6.43 4.14
N ASN A 264 7.81 -5.91 3.05
CA ASN A 264 7.99 -4.52 2.62
C ASN A 264 7.14 -3.57 3.48
N GLU A 265 7.56 -3.30 4.71
CA GLU A 265 6.77 -2.52 5.67
C GLU A 265 7.36 -1.11 5.98
N GLN A 266 8.46 -0.74 5.33
CA GLN A 266 9.05 0.60 5.39
C GLN A 266 9.82 0.89 4.10
N GLU A 267 9.83 2.16 3.69
CA GLU A 267 10.60 2.60 2.52
C GLU A 267 12.06 2.91 2.88
N THR A 268 12.30 3.39 4.10
CA THR A 268 13.63 3.74 4.60
C THR A 268 14.54 2.52 4.53
N ASN A 269 15.72 2.65 3.91
CA ASN A 269 16.67 1.58 3.65
C ASN A 269 16.09 0.38 2.87
N ARG A 270 15.01 0.55 2.09
CA ARG A 270 14.50 -0.55 1.25
C ARG A 270 15.51 -0.96 0.18
N ASN A 271 16.20 0.01 -0.43
CA ASN A 271 17.13 -0.22 -1.53
C ASN A 271 18.24 0.84 -1.52
N PRO A 272 19.38 0.61 -0.83
CA PRO A 272 20.52 1.53 -0.78
C PRO A 272 21.29 1.60 -2.12
N PHE A 273 20.57 1.66 -3.24
CA PHE A 273 21.05 1.49 -4.61
C PHE A 273 22.20 2.44 -5.01
N LEU A 274 22.18 3.72 -4.58
CA LEU A 274 23.30 4.62 -4.89
C LEU A 274 24.62 4.18 -4.23
N GLN A 275 24.57 3.40 -3.15
CA GLN A 275 25.77 2.83 -2.52
C GLN A 275 26.30 1.63 -3.32
N GLY A 276 25.43 0.89 -4.01
CA GLY A 276 25.83 -0.16 -4.96
C GLY A 276 26.70 0.36 -6.12
N PHE A 277 26.56 1.64 -6.51
CA PHE A 277 27.46 2.27 -7.48
C PHE A 277 28.87 2.51 -6.95
N LEU A 278 29.08 2.44 -5.63
CA LEU A 278 30.40 2.58 -5.04
C LEU A 278 31.11 1.23 -4.88
N ALA A 279 30.44 0.12 -5.21
CA ALA A 279 31.02 -1.22 -5.19
C ALA A 279 32.30 -1.34 -6.04
N PRO A 280 32.41 -0.73 -7.25
CA PRO A 280 33.67 -0.71 -8.02
C PRO A 280 34.83 0.02 -7.33
N LEU A 281 34.53 0.86 -6.34
CA LEU A 281 35.51 1.56 -5.49
C LEU A 281 35.80 0.78 -4.19
N GLY A 282 35.22 -0.41 -4.00
CA GLY A 282 35.34 -1.21 -2.77
C GLY A 282 34.59 -0.63 -1.57
N ILE A 283 33.64 0.29 -1.79
CA ILE A 283 32.87 0.96 -0.74
C ILE A 283 31.48 0.31 -0.67
N ASN A 284 31.19 -0.42 0.42
CA ASN A 284 29.89 -1.02 0.68
C ASN A 284 29.35 -0.56 2.04
N LEU A 285 28.30 0.26 2.03
CA LEU A 285 27.93 1.08 3.18
C LEU A 285 26.66 0.61 3.89
N ASN A 286 25.71 -0.02 3.19
CA ASN A 286 24.46 -0.52 3.77
C ASN A 286 23.78 -1.51 2.81
N ASN A 287 23.14 -2.53 3.37
CA ASN A 287 22.25 -3.46 2.66
C ASN A 287 20.80 -3.10 2.95
N SER A 288 19.87 -3.62 2.13
CA SER A 288 18.44 -3.41 2.40
C SER A 288 18.08 -3.83 3.82
N VAL A 289 17.14 -3.12 4.45
CA VAL A 289 16.63 -3.50 5.77
C VAL A 289 16.13 -4.94 5.77
N SER A 290 16.46 -5.67 6.84
CA SER A 290 15.94 -7.01 7.07
C SER A 290 14.69 -6.95 7.93
N SER A 291 13.56 -7.37 7.38
CA SER A 291 12.34 -7.64 8.13
C SER A 291 12.46 -9.02 8.76
N ASN A 292 12.67 -9.04 10.07
CA ASN A 292 12.85 -10.27 10.84
C ASN A 292 11.52 -10.67 11.46
N ILE A 293 10.89 -11.71 10.88
CA ILE A 293 9.51 -12.10 11.15
C ILE A 293 9.50 -13.54 11.65
N ASP A 294 8.82 -13.78 12.78
CA ASP A 294 8.58 -15.13 13.27
C ASP A 294 7.52 -15.86 12.44
N ASP A 295 7.53 -17.18 12.56
CA ASP A 295 6.70 -18.07 11.74
C ASP A 295 5.19 -17.90 12.01
N LYS A 296 4.76 -17.62 13.24
CA LYS A 296 3.33 -17.36 13.50
C LYS A 296 2.90 -16.06 12.86
N THR A 297 3.68 -15.01 13.04
CA THR A 297 3.38 -13.68 12.53
C THR A 297 3.35 -13.63 11.01
N ILE A 298 4.28 -14.31 10.32
CA ILE A 298 4.25 -14.33 8.85
C ILE A 298 2.96 -14.99 8.35
N HIS A 299 2.50 -16.10 8.94
CA HIS A 299 1.28 -16.80 8.50
C HIS A 299 -0.02 -16.07 8.86
N GLU A 300 -0.15 -15.58 10.09
CA GLU A 300 -1.40 -14.98 10.60
C GLU A 300 -1.62 -13.51 10.21
N LEU A 301 -0.60 -12.86 9.65
CA LEU A 301 -0.66 -11.45 9.29
C LEU A 301 -0.22 -11.21 7.84
N TYR A 302 1.07 -11.32 7.54
CA TYR A 302 1.59 -10.84 6.26
C TYR A 302 1.29 -11.76 5.08
N LEU A 303 1.35 -13.08 5.27
CA LEU A 303 1.09 -14.10 4.25
C LEU A 303 -0.42 -14.32 4.04
N PHE A 304 -1.25 -13.99 5.04
CA PHE A 304 -2.69 -14.18 5.02
C PHE A 304 -3.39 -13.62 3.76
N PRO A 305 -3.16 -12.37 3.31
CA PRO A 305 -3.74 -11.89 2.05
C PRO A 305 -3.15 -12.57 0.79
N PHE A 306 -1.92 -13.09 0.86
CA PHE A 306 -1.34 -13.85 -0.27
C PHE A 306 -1.98 -15.23 -0.43
N TYR A 307 -2.50 -15.84 0.64
CA TYR A 307 -3.35 -17.02 0.50
C TYR A 307 -4.55 -16.74 -0.41
N ASP A 308 -5.28 -15.64 -0.16
CA ASP A 308 -6.44 -15.26 -0.98
C ASP A 308 -6.04 -14.87 -2.41
N ALA A 309 -4.90 -14.19 -2.59
CA ALA A 309 -4.37 -13.85 -3.92
C ALA A 309 -4.02 -15.09 -4.76
N VAL A 310 -3.34 -16.08 -4.18
CA VAL A 310 -3.01 -17.33 -4.88
C VAL A 310 -4.26 -18.16 -5.11
N PHE A 311 -5.18 -18.24 -4.15
CA PHE A 311 -6.49 -18.88 -4.35
C PHE A 311 -7.33 -18.23 -5.46
N ALA A 312 -7.17 -16.92 -5.67
CA ALA A 312 -7.79 -16.21 -6.78
C ALA A 312 -7.16 -16.53 -8.16
N GLY A 313 -6.05 -17.27 -8.17
CA GLY A 313 -5.31 -17.68 -9.36
C GLY A 313 -4.38 -16.59 -9.88
N VAL A 314 -3.77 -15.78 -9.01
CA VAL A 314 -2.83 -14.71 -9.43
C VAL A 314 -1.71 -15.30 -10.30
N GLY A 315 -1.42 -14.64 -11.43
CA GLY A 315 -0.47 -15.16 -12.40
C GLY A 315 0.99 -14.78 -12.14
N SER A 316 1.24 -13.74 -11.35
CA SER A 316 2.59 -13.37 -10.94
C SER A 316 2.65 -12.76 -9.54
N VAL A 317 3.81 -12.87 -8.89
CA VAL A 317 4.10 -12.25 -7.59
C VAL A 317 5.44 -11.52 -7.68
N MET A 318 5.50 -10.30 -7.15
CA MET A 318 6.74 -9.51 -7.12
C MET A 318 7.41 -9.64 -5.77
N GLY A 319 8.67 -10.08 -5.75
CA GLY A 319 9.50 -10.12 -4.55
C GLY A 319 9.79 -8.70 -4.06
N SER A 320 9.85 -8.48 -2.73
CA SER A 320 10.18 -7.18 -2.16
C SER A 320 11.68 -6.85 -2.25
N TYR A 321 12.04 -5.58 -2.04
CA TYR A 321 13.44 -5.17 -1.91
C TYR A 321 14.08 -5.64 -0.61
N GLN A 322 13.28 -5.79 0.44
CA GLN A 322 13.74 -6.11 1.78
C GLN A 322 14.40 -7.49 1.82
N ARG A 323 15.27 -7.65 2.82
CA ARG A 323 15.66 -8.99 3.26
C ARG A 323 14.58 -9.48 4.22
N VAL A 324 14.32 -10.79 4.22
CA VAL A 324 13.45 -11.45 5.20
C VAL A 324 14.31 -12.44 5.96
N ASN A 325 14.43 -12.24 7.27
CA ASN A 325 15.35 -13.00 8.13
C ASN A 325 16.76 -13.05 7.51
N ASN A 326 17.26 -11.88 7.11
CA ASN A 326 18.56 -11.60 6.51
C ASN A 326 18.84 -12.17 5.11
N SER A 327 17.88 -12.82 4.45
CA SER A 327 17.99 -13.22 3.03
C SER A 327 17.06 -12.40 2.14
N TYR A 328 17.60 -11.78 1.07
CA TYR A 328 16.84 -10.95 0.12
C TYR A 328 15.59 -11.66 -0.40
N ALA A 329 14.44 -11.00 -0.32
CA ALA A 329 13.15 -11.64 -0.60
C ALA A 329 13.07 -12.24 -2.01
N CYS A 330 13.66 -11.59 -3.01
CA CYS A 330 13.71 -12.05 -4.40
C CYS A 330 14.56 -13.33 -4.64
N GLN A 331 15.36 -13.77 -3.65
CA GLN A 331 16.16 -14.99 -3.71
C GLN A 331 16.00 -15.88 -2.47
N ASN A 332 15.10 -15.54 -1.57
CA ASN A 332 14.95 -16.22 -0.29
C ASN A 332 14.21 -17.54 -0.48
N SER A 333 14.95 -18.64 -0.32
CA SER A 333 14.41 -19.98 -0.56
C SER A 333 13.28 -20.37 0.40
N LYS A 334 13.28 -19.95 1.67
CA LYS A 334 12.18 -20.24 2.62
C LYS A 334 10.87 -19.61 2.15
N ILE A 335 10.88 -18.32 1.81
CA ILE A 335 9.63 -17.64 1.45
C ILE A 335 9.19 -17.97 0.02
N LEU A 336 10.12 -18.12 -0.94
CA LEU A 336 9.77 -18.40 -2.33
C LEU A 336 9.46 -19.89 -2.56
N ASN A 337 10.36 -20.78 -2.14
CA ASN A 337 10.18 -22.21 -2.37
C ASN A 337 9.29 -22.83 -1.30
N GLY A 338 9.51 -22.51 -0.03
CA GLY A 338 8.71 -23.03 1.08
C GLY A 338 7.31 -22.44 1.10
N LEU A 339 7.17 -21.14 1.38
CA LEU A 339 5.86 -20.53 1.59
C LEU A 339 5.07 -20.36 0.28
N LEU A 340 5.62 -19.65 -0.71
CA LEU A 340 4.87 -19.33 -1.93
C LEU A 340 4.61 -20.55 -2.82
N LYS A 341 5.65 -21.30 -3.19
CA LYS A 341 5.51 -22.40 -4.16
C LYS A 341 5.06 -23.72 -3.55
N THR A 342 5.50 -24.04 -2.33
CA THR A 342 5.11 -25.31 -1.67
C THR A 342 3.83 -25.16 -0.89
N GLU A 343 3.76 -24.22 0.06
CA GLU A 343 2.61 -24.12 0.96
C GLU A 343 1.39 -23.48 0.30
N LEU A 344 1.55 -22.36 -0.40
CA LEU A 344 0.46 -21.73 -1.14
C LEU A 344 0.17 -22.39 -2.50
N GLY A 345 1.01 -23.32 -2.95
CA GLY A 345 0.82 -24.02 -4.22
C GLY A 345 0.86 -23.12 -5.46
N PHE A 346 1.57 -21.98 -5.40
CA PHE A 346 1.61 -20.99 -6.48
C PHE A 346 2.16 -21.55 -7.80
N GLN A 347 1.37 -21.44 -8.87
CA GLN A 347 1.72 -21.97 -10.21
C GLN A 347 2.34 -20.94 -11.16
N GLY A 348 2.23 -19.64 -10.83
CA GLY A 348 2.69 -18.55 -11.66
C GLY A 348 4.21 -18.32 -11.61
N PHE A 349 4.63 -17.10 -11.97
CA PHE A 349 6.06 -16.72 -11.95
C PHE A 349 6.34 -15.58 -10.97
N THR A 350 7.57 -15.55 -10.46
CA THR A 350 8.05 -14.50 -9.56
C THR A 350 8.86 -13.47 -10.32
N LEU A 351 8.70 -12.19 -9.97
CA LEU A 351 9.44 -11.07 -10.53
C LEU A 351 10.28 -10.41 -9.44
N SER A 352 11.46 -9.90 -9.81
CA SER A 352 12.19 -8.96 -8.94
C SER A 352 11.57 -7.58 -9.04
N ASP A 353 11.50 -6.84 -7.93
CA ASP A 353 11.12 -5.44 -7.93
C ASP A 353 12.19 -4.59 -8.66
N CYS A 354 11.76 -3.77 -9.61
CA CYS A 354 12.61 -2.81 -10.31
C CYS A 354 11.74 -1.70 -10.92
N PRO A 355 12.03 -0.41 -10.66
CA PRO A 355 11.26 0.67 -11.23
C PRO A 355 11.74 0.96 -12.66
N GLY A 356 10.82 0.88 -13.61
CA GLY A 356 11.02 1.31 -14.99
C GLY A 356 10.35 2.64 -15.31
N ILE A 357 10.78 3.30 -16.39
CA ILE A 357 10.13 4.51 -16.92
C ILE A 357 9.25 4.11 -18.10
N ASP A 358 8.00 4.58 -18.07
CA ASP A 358 6.93 4.17 -18.98
C ASP A 358 6.58 5.33 -19.91
N LEU A 359 6.61 5.09 -21.22
CA LEU A 359 6.28 6.10 -22.23
C LEU A 359 5.33 5.50 -23.26
N HIS A 360 4.21 4.93 -22.80
CA HIS A 360 3.26 4.24 -23.69
C HIS A 360 2.88 5.05 -24.91
N ASN A 361 2.55 4.33 -25.98
CA ASN A 361 1.97 4.90 -27.17
C ASN A 361 0.69 5.72 -26.83
N ASN A 362 0.39 6.74 -27.64
CA ASN A 362 -0.68 7.71 -27.38
C ASN A 362 -2.11 7.16 -27.57
N THR A 363 -2.29 5.84 -27.45
CA THR A 363 -3.60 5.16 -27.54
C THR A 363 -4.53 5.65 -26.44
N ASP A 364 -5.75 6.08 -26.80
CA ASP A 364 -6.80 6.36 -25.82
C ASP A 364 -7.35 5.05 -25.24
N ALA A 365 -7.06 4.82 -23.97
CA ALA A 365 -7.47 3.62 -23.24
C ALA A 365 -8.72 3.86 -22.39
N ARG A 366 -9.25 5.09 -22.36
CA ARG A 366 -10.37 5.46 -21.48
C ARG A 366 -11.66 4.82 -21.96
N ASP A 367 -12.49 4.46 -21.00
CA ASP A 367 -13.83 3.88 -21.20
C ASP A 367 -14.82 4.59 -20.28
N ALA A 368 -16.07 4.81 -20.75
CA ALA A 368 -17.08 5.48 -19.94
C ALA A 368 -17.40 4.71 -18.64
N ALA A 369 -17.31 3.38 -18.67
CA ALA A 369 -17.47 2.56 -17.48
C ALA A 369 -16.28 2.70 -16.51
N SER A 370 -15.04 2.95 -16.98
CA SER A 370 -13.93 3.32 -16.10
C SER A 370 -14.26 4.55 -15.29
N ALA A 371 -14.77 5.60 -15.93
CA ALA A 371 -15.13 6.85 -15.27
C ALA A 371 -16.24 6.66 -14.22
N GLN A 372 -17.28 5.87 -14.54
CA GLN A 372 -18.37 5.59 -13.62
C GLN A 372 -17.91 4.80 -12.38
N ILE A 373 -17.07 3.78 -12.58
CA ILE A 373 -16.53 2.98 -11.47
C ILE A 373 -15.55 3.81 -10.63
N ALA A 374 -14.68 4.60 -11.26
CA ALA A 374 -13.77 5.49 -10.55
C ALA A 374 -14.55 6.52 -9.70
N PHE A 375 -15.63 7.07 -10.23
CA PHE A 375 -16.52 7.97 -9.49
C PHE A 375 -17.20 7.29 -8.29
N GLN A 376 -17.83 6.13 -8.48
CA GLN A 376 -18.51 5.45 -7.35
C GLN A 376 -17.51 5.00 -6.29
N ALA A 377 -16.35 4.48 -6.70
CA ALA A 377 -15.29 4.11 -5.76
C ALA A 377 -14.72 5.32 -5.01
N ALA A 378 -14.67 6.49 -5.64
CA ALA A 378 -14.34 7.73 -4.95
C ALA A 378 -15.41 8.08 -3.92
N VAL A 379 -16.70 8.11 -4.29
CA VAL A 379 -17.81 8.44 -3.37
C VAL A 379 -17.79 7.53 -2.14
N ASP A 380 -17.74 6.21 -2.35
CA ASP A 380 -17.78 5.22 -1.28
C ASP A 380 -16.51 5.20 -0.42
N GLY A 381 -15.39 5.71 -0.94
CA GLY A 381 -14.11 5.80 -0.25
C GLY A 381 -13.97 7.04 0.66
N HIS A 382 -14.90 7.99 0.61
CA HIS A 382 -14.95 9.11 1.55
C HIS A 382 -15.54 8.66 2.89
N VAL A 383 -14.83 8.95 3.97
CA VAL A 383 -15.24 8.59 5.33
C VAL A 383 -15.56 9.84 6.13
N LEU A 384 -16.83 10.03 6.46
CA LEU A 384 -17.28 11.08 7.37
C LEU A 384 -16.98 10.63 8.81
N VAL A 385 -16.19 11.38 9.56
CA VAL A 385 -15.77 11.01 10.94
C VAL A 385 -16.28 11.97 12.01
N LYS A 386 -16.74 13.14 11.62
CA LYS A 386 -17.43 14.10 12.48
C LYS A 386 -18.55 14.75 11.68
N ASN A 387 -19.72 14.88 12.29
CA ASN A 387 -20.84 15.68 11.77
C ASN A 387 -21.76 16.04 12.93
N ILE A 388 -21.66 17.27 13.41
CA ILE A 388 -22.46 17.79 14.51
C ILE A 388 -23.37 18.92 14.02
N ASP A 389 -24.42 19.19 14.79
CA ASP A 389 -25.38 20.28 14.53
C ASP A 389 -26.03 20.29 13.13
N GLY A 390 -26.05 19.13 12.47
CA GLY A 390 -26.60 19.00 11.12
C GLY A 390 -25.82 19.78 10.07
N ALA A 391 -24.51 20.01 10.26
CA ALA A 391 -23.64 20.74 9.34
C ALA A 391 -23.63 20.15 7.93
N LEU A 392 -23.65 18.82 7.83
CA LEU A 392 -23.87 18.10 6.58
C LEU A 392 -25.16 17.26 6.65
N PRO A 393 -25.90 17.13 5.53
CA PRO A 393 -25.60 17.68 4.21
C PRO A 393 -25.93 19.17 4.04
N LEU A 394 -25.23 19.85 3.12
CA LEU A 394 -25.43 21.25 2.74
C LEU A 394 -26.80 21.45 2.07
N LYS A 395 -27.52 22.51 2.48
CA LYS A 395 -28.88 22.83 2.02
C LYS A 395 -28.92 24.11 1.18
N LYS A 396 -28.21 24.12 0.05
CA LYS A 396 -28.14 25.28 -0.87
C LYS A 396 -27.80 26.59 -0.14
N PRO A 397 -26.62 26.68 0.50
CA PRO A 397 -26.26 27.86 1.27
C PRO A 397 -26.25 29.11 0.38
N LYS A 398 -26.64 30.27 0.91
CA LYS A 398 -26.61 31.54 0.16
C LYS A 398 -25.17 32.01 -0.10
N SER A 399 -24.26 31.65 0.79
CA SER A 399 -22.84 32.00 0.75
C SER A 399 -22.03 30.84 1.29
N MET A 400 -20.84 30.61 0.75
CA MET A 400 -19.93 29.54 1.16
C MET A 400 -18.49 29.99 0.97
N SER A 401 -17.66 29.74 1.98
CA SER A 401 -16.22 30.00 1.90
C SER A 401 -15.45 28.72 1.63
N ILE A 402 -14.47 28.73 0.73
CA ILE A 402 -13.62 27.58 0.39
C ILE A 402 -12.16 27.99 0.54
N PHE A 403 -11.46 27.33 1.45
CA PHE A 403 -10.08 27.61 1.79
C PHE A 403 -9.17 26.40 1.58
N GLY A 404 -7.88 26.68 1.43
CA GLY A 404 -6.83 25.68 1.48
C GLY A 404 -6.32 25.22 0.11
N TYR A 405 -5.05 24.82 0.13
CA TYR A 405 -4.24 24.53 -1.06
C TYR A 405 -4.68 23.28 -1.81
N ASP A 406 -5.41 22.38 -1.15
CA ASP A 406 -5.89 21.12 -1.70
C ASP A 406 -7.23 21.26 -2.47
N ALA A 407 -7.82 22.46 -2.47
CA ALA A 407 -9.13 22.70 -3.10
C ALA A 407 -9.10 22.80 -4.63
N ILE A 408 -7.95 23.15 -5.21
CA ILE A 408 -7.81 23.48 -6.62
C ILE A 408 -7.16 22.38 -7.44
N GLY A 409 -7.48 22.33 -8.73
CA GLY A 409 -6.88 21.39 -9.67
C GLY A 409 -5.67 21.98 -10.38
N GLY A 410 -4.77 21.11 -10.81
CA GLY A 410 -3.65 21.43 -11.68
C GLY A 410 -2.90 20.16 -12.03
N ILE A 411 -2.70 19.91 -13.33
CA ILE A 411 -1.71 18.95 -13.83
C ILE A 411 -1.08 19.65 -15.04
N ASN A 412 0.23 19.86 -15.01
CA ASN A 412 0.99 20.37 -16.13
C ASN A 412 1.12 19.28 -17.18
N THR A 413 0.05 19.03 -17.92
CA THR A 413 0.02 18.04 -19.01
C THR A 413 0.84 18.45 -20.23
N SER A 414 1.50 19.61 -20.18
CA SER A 414 2.37 20.13 -21.24
C SER A 414 3.86 19.84 -21.00
N VAL A 415 4.25 19.22 -19.87
CA VAL A 415 5.65 18.87 -19.64
C VAL A 415 6.13 17.78 -20.61
N PRO A 416 7.28 17.97 -21.27
CA PRO A 416 7.89 16.92 -22.10
C PRO A 416 8.45 15.74 -21.29
N ASP A 417 8.70 15.95 -19.98
CA ASP A 417 9.30 14.96 -19.09
C ASP A 417 8.22 14.29 -18.22
N ALA A 418 7.94 13.02 -18.52
CA ALA A 418 6.99 12.19 -17.80
C ALA A 418 7.68 11.26 -16.77
N SER A 419 8.84 11.68 -16.23
CA SER A 419 9.59 10.85 -15.29
C SER A 419 8.76 10.42 -14.07
N LEU A 420 9.11 9.24 -13.53
CA LEU A 420 8.42 8.50 -12.46
C LEU A 420 7.97 9.37 -11.28
N TYR A 421 8.77 10.38 -10.95
CA TYR A 421 8.56 11.23 -9.79
C TYR A 421 8.15 12.65 -10.15
N ALA A 422 8.57 13.21 -11.29
CA ALA A 422 8.20 14.58 -11.64
C ALA A 422 6.68 14.75 -11.76
N VAL A 423 5.96 13.71 -12.20
CA VAL A 423 4.51 13.76 -12.38
C VAL A 423 3.74 13.28 -11.15
N SER A 424 4.22 12.26 -10.44
CA SER A 424 3.55 11.74 -9.23
C SER A 424 3.86 12.55 -7.95
N LEU A 425 4.91 13.38 -7.97
CA LEU A 425 5.26 14.39 -6.94
C LEU A 425 5.05 15.82 -7.43
N GLU A 426 4.30 16.03 -8.52
CA GLU A 426 4.08 17.34 -9.13
C GLU A 426 3.43 18.35 -8.15
N GLY A 427 2.65 17.81 -7.20
CA GLY A 427 2.02 18.55 -6.12
C GLY A 427 2.98 19.02 -5.01
N THR A 428 4.17 18.41 -4.90
CA THR A 428 4.99 18.37 -3.69
C THR A 428 6.37 18.95 -3.95
N LEU A 429 6.40 20.18 -4.48
CA LEU A 429 7.64 20.88 -4.82
C LEU A 429 8.19 21.73 -3.66
N LYS A 430 7.48 21.82 -2.54
CA LYS A 430 7.87 22.61 -1.37
C LYS A 430 7.48 21.92 -0.07
N PHE A 431 8.35 22.01 0.92
CA PHE A 431 8.07 21.64 2.31
C PHE A 431 7.20 22.69 2.99
N THR A 432 6.55 22.31 4.09
CA THR A 432 5.69 23.20 4.90
C THR A 432 6.44 24.39 5.51
N ASN A 433 7.76 24.31 5.66
CA ASN A 433 8.62 25.40 6.10
C ASN A 433 9.05 26.38 4.97
N GLY A 434 8.55 26.18 3.75
CA GLY A 434 8.85 27.01 2.58
C GLY A 434 10.09 26.61 1.79
N ALA A 435 10.87 25.62 2.24
CA ALA A 435 12.02 25.11 1.50
C ALA A 435 11.58 24.37 0.23
N ASP A 436 12.33 24.51 -0.86
CA ASP A 436 12.06 23.78 -2.11
C ASP A 436 12.47 22.31 -1.99
N PHE A 437 11.64 21.42 -2.53
CA PHE A 437 11.99 20.03 -2.75
C PHE A 437 12.79 19.92 -4.06
N THR A 438 14.10 19.71 -3.91
CA THR A 438 15.05 19.69 -5.02
C THR A 438 15.14 18.31 -5.67
N PHE A 439 15.54 18.27 -6.94
CA PHE A 439 15.82 17.03 -7.63
C PHE A 439 16.90 16.17 -6.93
N LEU A 440 17.88 16.81 -6.27
CA LEU A 440 18.87 16.09 -5.47
C LEU A 440 18.22 15.37 -4.28
N GLN A 441 17.30 16.02 -3.57
CA GLN A 441 16.57 15.37 -2.47
C GLN A 441 15.73 14.21 -2.99
N ALA A 442 15.07 14.37 -4.14
CA ALA A 442 14.36 13.26 -4.79
C ALA A 442 15.29 12.07 -5.12
N LEU A 443 16.49 12.33 -5.65
CA LEU A 443 17.51 11.29 -5.90
C LEU A 443 18.01 10.61 -4.62
N ILE A 444 18.23 11.39 -3.55
CA ILE A 444 18.67 10.90 -2.24
C ILE A 444 17.60 9.98 -1.63
N SER A 445 16.33 10.39 -1.66
CA SER A 445 15.21 9.57 -1.22
C SER A 445 15.11 8.28 -2.04
N LEU A 446 15.15 8.40 -3.37
CA LEU A 446 15.14 7.28 -4.32
C LEU A 446 16.14 6.18 -4.01
N ALA A 447 17.33 6.61 -3.63
CA ALA A 447 18.43 5.72 -3.36
C ALA A 447 18.46 5.19 -1.94
N SER A 448 17.48 5.56 -1.11
CA SER A 448 17.39 5.20 0.31
C SER A 448 18.68 5.48 1.07
N VAL A 449 19.44 6.51 0.67
CA VAL A 449 20.69 6.95 1.33
C VAL A 449 20.41 8.04 2.37
N ALA A 450 19.13 8.35 2.56
CA ALA A 450 18.66 9.46 3.34
C ALA A 450 18.72 9.09 4.85
N PRO A 451 19.43 9.86 5.71
CA PRO A 451 19.51 9.59 7.14
C PRO A 451 18.14 9.75 7.83
N ALA A 452 18.07 9.27 9.07
CA ALA A 452 16.92 9.43 9.95
C ALA A 452 16.27 10.83 9.85
N GLY A 453 14.98 10.90 9.51
CA GLY A 453 14.22 12.15 9.44
C GLY A 453 14.30 12.91 8.11
N THR A 454 14.93 12.34 7.08
CA THR A 454 14.80 12.87 5.70
C THR A 454 13.61 12.23 5.00
N GLY A 455 12.57 13.02 4.80
CA GLY A 455 11.37 12.63 4.06
C GLY A 455 11.17 13.48 2.81
N ILE A 456 10.13 13.12 2.06
CA ILE A 456 9.51 14.00 1.07
C ILE A 456 8.62 15.05 1.78
N PRO A 457 8.17 16.09 1.08
CA PRO A 457 7.22 17.05 1.66
C PRO A 457 5.97 16.38 2.24
N GLU A 458 5.55 16.84 3.41
CA GLU A 458 4.42 16.31 4.17
C GLU A 458 3.07 16.59 3.51
N VAL A 459 3.03 17.60 2.64
CA VAL A 459 1.83 18.09 1.96
C VAL A 459 2.12 18.34 0.49
N ALA A 460 1.07 18.32 -0.32
CA ALA A 460 1.08 18.70 -1.72
C ALA A 460 0.41 20.08 -1.88
N PHE A 461 1.19 21.15 -1.94
CA PHE A 461 0.67 22.53 -2.05
C PHE A 461 0.08 22.88 -3.42
N ASN A 462 0.44 22.16 -4.48
CA ASN A 462 0.05 22.53 -5.84
C ASN A 462 -1.23 21.82 -6.31
N GLY A 463 -2.24 21.79 -5.45
CA GLY A 463 -3.58 21.30 -5.76
C GLY A 463 -3.95 19.96 -5.13
N THR A 464 -5.15 19.49 -5.47
CA THR A 464 -5.80 18.33 -4.86
C THR A 464 -4.96 17.05 -4.96
N LEU A 465 -4.77 16.40 -3.82
CA LEU A 465 -4.08 15.11 -3.75
C LEU A 465 -4.99 13.95 -4.22
N LYS A 466 -4.80 13.54 -5.48
CA LYS A 466 -5.61 12.48 -6.14
C LYS A 466 -5.00 11.08 -5.96
N THR A 467 -3.69 11.02 -5.76
CA THR A 467 -2.85 9.83 -5.64
C THR A 467 -1.61 10.17 -4.81
N GLY A 468 -0.94 9.18 -4.22
CA GLY A 468 0.40 9.38 -3.64
C GLY A 468 1.50 9.35 -4.70
N GLY A 469 2.74 9.58 -4.26
CA GLY A 469 3.93 9.63 -5.13
C GLY A 469 4.56 8.26 -5.43
N GLY A 470 5.24 8.16 -6.57
CA GLY A 470 6.04 6.98 -6.97
C GLY A 470 5.40 6.10 -8.04
N SER A 471 5.87 4.85 -8.13
CA SER A 471 5.45 3.85 -9.11
C SER A 471 3.96 3.50 -9.02
N GLY A 472 3.33 3.64 -7.86
CA GLY A 472 1.89 3.43 -7.72
C GLY A 472 1.02 4.62 -8.17
N GLY A 473 1.64 5.75 -8.52
CA GLY A 473 0.99 6.99 -8.89
C GLY A 473 0.34 6.95 -10.27
N ILE A 474 -0.59 7.88 -10.49
CA ILE A 474 -1.32 8.05 -11.75
C ILE A 474 -1.31 9.50 -12.23
N THR A 475 -1.47 9.66 -13.54
CA THR A 475 -1.62 10.97 -14.19
C THR A 475 -2.88 10.98 -15.03
N PRO A 476 -4.06 11.19 -14.41
CA PRO A 476 -5.31 11.16 -15.14
C PRO A 476 -5.36 12.23 -16.23
N THR A 477 -5.98 11.90 -17.36
CA THR A 477 -6.17 12.83 -18.49
C THR A 477 -7.05 14.02 -18.11
N ILE A 478 -8.07 13.77 -17.28
CA ILE A 478 -9.03 14.75 -16.80
C ILE A 478 -9.17 14.53 -15.32
N THR A 479 -9.28 15.61 -14.56
CA THR A 479 -9.59 15.53 -13.14
C THR A 479 -10.45 16.71 -12.72
N PHE A 480 -11.35 16.48 -11.78
CA PHE A 480 -12.16 17.51 -11.15
C PHE A 480 -11.68 17.72 -9.73
N ALA A 481 -11.18 18.92 -9.44
CA ALA A 481 -10.87 19.31 -8.07
C ALA A 481 -12.16 19.69 -7.31
N PRO A 482 -12.12 19.70 -5.96
CA PRO A 482 -13.23 20.15 -5.13
C PRO A 482 -13.80 21.50 -5.58
N TYR A 483 -12.95 22.49 -5.81
CA TYR A 483 -13.40 23.81 -6.24
C TYR A 483 -14.15 23.79 -7.57
N ASP A 484 -13.70 23.01 -8.56
CA ASP A 484 -14.37 22.92 -9.87
C ASP A 484 -15.82 22.45 -9.72
N SER A 485 -16.04 21.47 -8.84
CA SER A 485 -17.35 20.84 -8.63
C SER A 485 -18.25 21.73 -7.76
N LEU A 486 -17.69 22.37 -6.74
CA LEU A 486 -18.41 23.31 -5.88
C LEU A 486 -18.77 24.60 -6.62
N LEU A 487 -17.92 25.10 -7.52
CA LEU A 487 -18.23 26.23 -8.39
C LEU A 487 -19.43 25.94 -9.29
N ARG A 488 -19.48 24.74 -9.89
CA ARG A 488 -20.62 24.31 -10.71
C ARG A 488 -21.90 24.22 -9.88
N GLN A 489 -21.83 23.63 -8.69
CA GLN A 489 -22.98 23.51 -7.80
C GLN A 489 -23.47 24.89 -7.32
N ALA A 490 -22.55 25.79 -6.97
CA ALA A 490 -22.86 27.16 -6.57
C ALA A 490 -23.57 27.94 -7.69
N ALA A 491 -23.16 27.76 -8.95
CA ALA A 491 -23.83 28.39 -10.10
C ALA A 491 -25.29 27.92 -10.27
N VAL A 492 -25.58 26.65 -9.93
CA VAL A 492 -26.95 26.09 -9.93
C VAL A 492 -27.77 26.64 -8.76
N ASP A 493 -27.17 26.73 -7.57
CA ASP A 493 -27.88 27.13 -6.35
C ASP A 493 -27.98 28.65 -6.16
N GLY A 494 -27.21 29.44 -6.91
CA GLY A 494 -27.06 30.88 -6.69
C GLY A 494 -26.25 31.22 -5.44
N THR A 495 -25.34 30.32 -5.04
CA THR A 495 -24.46 30.50 -3.88
C THR A 495 -23.31 31.46 -4.20
N THR A 496 -23.08 32.46 -3.37
CA THR A 496 -21.87 33.29 -3.43
C THR A 496 -20.67 32.52 -2.88
N LEU A 497 -19.57 32.46 -3.63
CA LEU A 497 -18.33 31.82 -3.19
C LEU A 497 -17.28 32.84 -2.77
N HIS A 498 -16.68 32.61 -1.60
CA HIS A 498 -15.48 33.30 -1.13
C HIS A 498 -14.32 32.30 -1.11
N THR A 499 -13.16 32.65 -1.66
CA THR A 499 -12.07 31.68 -1.84
C THR A 499 -10.70 32.26 -1.49
N ASP A 500 -9.89 31.49 -0.78
CA ASP A 500 -8.44 31.71 -0.64
C ASP A 500 -7.73 30.35 -0.50
N PHE A 501 -6.95 29.99 -1.51
CA PHE A 501 -6.30 28.69 -1.60
C PHE A 501 -4.82 28.71 -1.19
N THR A 502 -4.27 29.88 -0.89
CA THR A 502 -2.82 30.05 -0.71
C THR A 502 -2.43 30.53 0.68
N SER A 503 -3.28 31.31 1.34
CA SER A 503 -2.96 31.89 2.64
C SER A 503 -3.13 30.88 3.77
N GLN A 504 -2.18 30.86 4.71
CA GLN A 504 -2.35 30.16 5.98
C GLN A 504 -3.33 30.87 6.93
N HIS A 505 -3.44 32.21 6.80
CA HIS A 505 -4.30 33.07 7.59
C HIS A 505 -5.34 33.78 6.72
N PRO A 506 -6.25 33.04 6.06
CA PRO A 506 -7.26 33.66 5.22
C PRO A 506 -8.28 34.45 6.06
N MET A 507 -8.88 35.48 5.45
CA MET A 507 -9.99 36.23 6.03
C MET A 507 -11.32 35.57 5.67
N VAL A 508 -12.19 35.31 6.66
CA VAL A 508 -13.55 34.82 6.40
C VAL A 508 -14.46 36.01 6.09
N ALA A 509 -14.76 36.23 4.81
CA ALA A 509 -15.57 37.35 4.35
C ALA A 509 -17.05 37.25 4.77
N ASP A 510 -17.58 36.03 4.89
CA ASP A 510 -18.94 35.76 5.37
C ASP A 510 -18.94 34.52 6.26
N ALA A 511 -19.02 34.75 7.57
CA ALA A 511 -19.06 33.70 8.59
C ALA A 511 -20.46 33.08 8.81
N THR A 512 -21.49 33.56 8.10
CA THR A 512 -22.86 33.02 8.22
C THR A 512 -23.08 31.76 7.37
N GLY A 513 -22.25 31.56 6.35
CA GLY A 513 -22.22 30.35 5.52
C GLY A 513 -21.25 29.29 6.04
N PRO A 514 -21.29 28.05 5.49
CA PRO A 514 -20.27 27.04 5.76
C PRO A 514 -18.89 27.48 5.24
N CYS A 515 -17.85 27.15 5.99
CA CYS A 515 -16.46 27.33 5.60
C CYS A 515 -15.80 25.97 5.38
N LEU A 516 -15.43 25.67 4.14
CA LEU A 516 -14.78 24.43 3.77
C LEU A 516 -13.27 24.65 3.80
N VAL A 517 -12.53 23.81 4.53
CA VAL A 517 -11.06 23.84 4.58
C VAL A 517 -10.53 22.54 4.00
N LEU A 518 -9.79 22.63 2.90
CA LEU A 518 -9.24 21.48 2.20
C LEU A 518 -7.73 21.42 2.40
N ILE A 519 -7.28 20.32 3.01
CA ILE A 519 -5.87 20.04 3.33
C ILE A 519 -5.53 18.63 2.85
N ASN A 520 -4.23 18.31 2.75
CA ASN A 520 -3.82 16.95 2.43
C ASN A 520 -2.68 16.44 3.31
N ALA A 521 -2.43 15.13 3.22
CA ALA A 521 -1.29 14.47 3.84
C ALA A 521 -0.62 13.59 2.78
N GLN A 522 0.52 14.04 2.29
CA GLN A 522 1.25 13.37 1.21
C GLN A 522 2.06 12.18 1.73
N SER A 523 2.21 11.18 0.86
CA SER A 523 3.13 10.06 1.03
C SER A 523 3.65 9.59 -0.33
N SER A 524 4.83 8.96 -0.37
CA SER A 524 5.43 8.46 -1.61
C SER A 524 6.30 7.25 -1.37
N GLU A 525 6.43 6.47 -2.42
CA GLU A 525 7.54 5.55 -2.58
C GLU A 525 8.92 6.21 -2.32
N SER A 526 9.84 5.42 -1.77
CA SER A 526 11.24 5.74 -1.45
C SER A 526 11.48 6.61 -0.21
N ALA A 527 10.44 7.06 0.48
CA ALA A 527 10.60 7.75 1.76
C ALA A 527 9.39 7.50 2.68
N ASP A 528 9.66 7.21 3.94
CA ASP A 528 8.61 7.23 4.96
C ASP A 528 8.35 8.68 5.38
N ARG A 529 7.13 8.93 5.86
CA ARG A 529 6.70 10.26 6.31
C ARG A 529 7.46 10.66 7.58
N THR A 530 7.70 11.96 7.74
CA THR A 530 8.34 12.52 8.94
C THR A 530 7.33 12.69 10.08
N THR A 531 6.06 12.93 9.74
CA THR A 531 4.95 13.19 10.66
C THR A 531 3.63 12.66 10.11
N LEU A 532 2.67 12.44 10.99
CA LEU A 532 1.27 12.14 10.73
C LEU A 532 0.37 13.38 10.93
N ALA A 533 0.94 14.52 11.31
CA ALA A 533 0.28 15.82 11.40
C ALA A 533 1.25 16.99 11.12
N ASP A 534 0.86 17.93 10.28
CA ASP A 534 1.68 19.08 9.90
C ASP A 534 1.13 20.39 10.49
N GLU A 535 2.02 21.22 11.01
CA GLU A 535 1.67 22.50 11.65
C GLU A 535 0.99 23.46 10.66
N TRP A 536 1.44 23.50 9.41
CA TRP A 536 0.93 24.45 8.44
C TRP A 536 -0.58 24.32 8.21
N SER A 537 -1.03 23.09 7.93
CA SER A 537 -2.44 22.76 7.70
C SER A 537 -3.26 22.87 8.98
N ASP A 538 -2.72 22.45 10.13
CA ASP A 538 -3.41 22.56 11.41
C ASP A 538 -3.66 24.03 11.80
N THR A 539 -2.70 24.93 11.54
CA THR A 539 -2.86 26.37 11.74
C THR A 539 -3.89 26.96 10.80
N LEU A 540 -3.91 26.57 9.52
CA LEU A 540 -4.95 26.98 8.57
C LEU A 540 -6.36 26.62 9.07
N VAL A 541 -6.55 25.38 9.52
CA VAL A 541 -7.85 24.92 10.05
C VAL A 541 -8.28 25.77 11.25
N ASN A 542 -7.40 25.96 12.24
CA ASN A 542 -7.70 26.76 13.42
C ASN A 542 -8.02 28.22 13.07
N ASN A 543 -7.24 28.87 12.19
CA ASN A 543 -7.47 30.26 11.78
C ASN A 543 -8.85 30.46 11.13
N VAL A 544 -9.31 29.51 10.33
CA VAL A 544 -10.65 29.55 9.73
C VAL A 544 -11.72 29.28 10.79
N ALA A 545 -11.51 28.26 11.64
CA ALA A 545 -12.46 27.88 12.68
C ALA A 545 -12.66 28.97 13.73
N ASP A 546 -11.64 29.77 14.05
CA ASP A 546 -11.70 30.94 14.93
C ASP A 546 -12.65 32.03 14.40
N GLN A 547 -12.86 32.08 13.08
CA GLN A 547 -13.67 33.09 12.40
C GLN A 547 -15.02 32.56 11.89
N CYS A 548 -15.21 31.24 11.80
CA CYS A 548 -16.36 30.62 11.14
C CYS A 548 -16.94 29.47 11.96
N SER A 549 -18.16 29.64 12.47
CA SER A 549 -18.82 28.69 13.39
C SER A 549 -19.23 27.35 12.77
N ASN A 550 -19.25 27.26 11.44
CA ASN A 550 -19.56 26.04 10.68
C ASN A 550 -18.40 25.68 9.74
N THR A 551 -17.28 25.27 10.34
CA THR A 551 -16.08 24.85 9.61
C THR A 551 -16.10 23.36 9.31
N ILE A 552 -16.01 23.02 8.03
CA ILE A 552 -16.02 21.65 7.51
C ILE A 552 -14.63 21.36 6.94
N VAL A 553 -13.95 20.35 7.47
CA VAL A 553 -12.59 19.99 7.04
C VAL A 553 -12.61 18.76 6.14
N ILE A 554 -11.95 18.84 4.99
CA ILE A 554 -11.78 17.73 4.06
C ILE A 554 -10.29 17.43 3.94
N ILE A 555 -9.92 16.16 4.13
CA ILE A 555 -8.53 15.71 4.12
C ILE A 555 -8.34 14.70 2.99
N HIS A 556 -7.56 15.05 1.98
CA HIS A 556 -7.05 14.05 1.03
C HIS A 556 -5.76 13.46 1.58
N ASN A 557 -5.73 12.17 1.93
CA ASN A 557 -4.65 11.60 2.73
C ASN A 557 -4.11 10.29 2.16
N ALA A 558 -2.82 10.27 1.86
CA ALA A 558 -2.06 9.08 1.43
C ALA A 558 -1.60 8.25 2.64
N GLY A 559 -2.53 7.89 3.53
CA GLY A 559 -2.28 7.17 4.78
C GLY A 559 -2.86 7.89 6.00
N ILE A 560 -2.53 7.43 7.20
CA ILE A 560 -3.02 8.00 8.47
C ILE A 560 -2.72 9.51 8.56
N ARG A 561 -3.70 10.33 8.95
CA ARG A 561 -3.55 11.75 9.31
C ARG A 561 -4.24 11.99 10.66
N LEU A 562 -3.49 12.44 11.67
CA LEU A 562 -4.07 12.78 12.98
C LEU A 562 -4.84 14.09 12.88
N VAL A 563 -5.80 14.34 13.76
CA VAL A 563 -6.65 15.55 13.71
C VAL A 563 -6.78 16.26 15.06
N ASP A 564 -6.15 15.70 16.11
CA ASP A 564 -6.29 16.13 17.49
C ASP A 564 -5.92 17.59 17.78
N ARG A 565 -5.12 18.22 16.92
CA ARG A 565 -4.74 19.63 17.07
C ARG A 565 -5.88 20.63 16.84
N TRP A 566 -7.00 20.21 16.26
CA TRP A 566 -8.12 21.09 15.91
C TRP A 566 -9.49 20.40 15.91
N ILE A 567 -9.56 19.06 15.97
CA ILE A 567 -10.82 18.32 15.86
C ILE A 567 -11.84 18.67 16.96
N ASP A 568 -11.38 19.02 18.15
CA ASP A 568 -12.25 19.38 19.28
C ASP A 568 -12.59 20.87 19.32
N HIS A 569 -12.11 21.66 18.35
CA HIS A 569 -12.54 23.05 18.19
C HIS A 569 -14.05 23.08 17.95
N THR A 570 -14.78 23.89 18.73
CA THR A 570 -16.26 23.88 18.75
C THR A 570 -16.87 24.21 17.39
N ASN A 571 -16.17 25.04 16.62
CA ASN A 571 -16.61 25.49 15.30
C ASN A 571 -16.23 24.53 14.16
N VAL A 572 -15.45 23.48 14.41
CA VAL A 572 -15.20 22.41 13.43
C VAL A 572 -16.37 21.44 13.51
N THR A 573 -17.33 21.56 12.60
CA THR A 573 -18.62 20.88 12.69
C THR A 573 -18.67 19.58 11.90
N ALA A 574 -17.86 19.43 10.86
CA ALA A 574 -17.75 18.17 10.13
C ALA A 574 -16.33 17.92 9.60
N VAL A 575 -15.97 16.63 9.48
CA VAL A 575 -14.65 16.19 8.98
C VAL A 575 -14.80 14.97 8.08
N ILE A 576 -14.18 15.02 6.90
CA ILE A 576 -14.17 13.94 5.91
C ILE A 576 -12.73 13.54 5.60
N PHE A 577 -12.41 12.26 5.77
CA PHE A 577 -11.23 11.63 5.19
C PHE A 577 -11.57 11.19 3.76
N ALA A 578 -11.09 11.95 2.78
CA ALA A 578 -11.32 11.72 1.35
C ALA A 578 -10.32 10.73 0.73
N HIS A 579 -9.25 10.37 1.46
CA HIS A 579 -8.19 9.48 0.98
C HIS A 579 -7.61 9.94 -0.36
N LEU A 580 -7.52 9.05 -1.36
CA LEU A 580 -6.96 9.31 -2.68
C LEU A 580 -7.96 8.92 -3.78
N PRO A 581 -8.93 9.80 -4.10
CA PRO A 581 -10.11 9.48 -4.92
C PRO A 581 -9.86 9.48 -6.44
N GLY A 582 -8.62 9.65 -6.89
CA GLY A 582 -8.31 9.67 -8.32
C GLY A 582 -8.97 10.84 -9.06
N GLN A 583 -9.40 10.61 -10.30
CA GLN A 583 -9.84 11.67 -11.20
C GLN A 583 -11.11 12.40 -10.75
N ALA A 584 -12.00 11.70 -10.05
CA ALA A 584 -13.35 12.16 -9.71
C ALA A 584 -13.45 12.82 -8.32
N SER A 585 -12.32 13.22 -7.72
CA SER A 585 -12.20 13.82 -6.39
C SER A 585 -13.33 14.81 -6.05
N GLY A 586 -13.43 15.92 -6.80
CA GLY A 586 -14.39 16.97 -6.49
C GLY A 586 -15.84 16.58 -6.74
N GLU A 587 -16.10 15.79 -7.77
CA GLU A 587 -17.46 15.34 -8.10
C GLU A 587 -17.98 14.40 -7.01
N ALA A 588 -17.15 13.44 -6.58
CA ALA A 588 -17.48 12.53 -5.50
C ALA A 588 -17.67 13.25 -4.17
N LEU A 589 -16.83 14.24 -3.86
CA LEU A 589 -16.97 15.05 -2.66
C LEU A 589 -18.29 15.84 -2.66
N ALA A 590 -18.69 16.40 -3.80
CA ALA A 590 -19.95 17.14 -3.92
C ALA A 590 -21.18 16.25 -3.66
N GLU A 591 -21.15 14.96 -4.03
CA GLU A 591 -22.24 14.01 -3.73
C GLU A 591 -22.47 13.88 -2.22
N ILE A 592 -21.38 13.75 -1.46
CA ILE A 592 -21.43 13.61 0.00
C ILE A 592 -21.83 14.94 0.63
N LEU A 593 -21.14 16.04 0.30
CA LEU A 593 -21.40 17.35 0.90
C LEU A 593 -22.86 17.79 0.75
N TYR A 594 -23.49 17.52 -0.38
CA TYR A 594 -24.89 17.89 -0.63
C TYR A 594 -25.90 16.79 -0.29
N GLY A 595 -25.45 15.65 0.25
CA GLY A 595 -26.33 14.55 0.66
C GLY A 595 -27.08 13.90 -0.49
N ARG A 596 -26.55 13.97 -1.71
CA ARG A 596 -27.08 13.21 -2.86
C ARG A 596 -26.83 11.71 -2.66
N GLN A 597 -25.74 11.38 -2.00
CA GLN A 597 -25.45 10.06 -1.47
C GLN A 597 -25.05 10.15 -0.01
N SER A 598 -25.56 9.22 0.81
CA SER A 598 -25.14 9.10 2.20
C SER A 598 -23.71 8.55 2.27
N PRO A 599 -22.82 9.11 3.10
CA PRO A 599 -21.50 8.55 3.29
C PRO A 599 -21.63 7.14 3.87
N SER A 600 -20.84 6.23 3.31
CA SER A 600 -20.86 4.81 3.65
C SER A 600 -19.47 4.23 3.88
N GLY A 601 -18.40 5.02 3.66
CA GLY A 601 -17.04 4.59 3.90
C GLY A 601 -16.77 4.36 5.40
N ARG A 602 -15.78 3.51 5.68
CA ARG A 602 -15.26 3.18 7.01
C ARG A 602 -13.74 3.19 6.99
N LEU A 603 -13.09 3.73 8.01
CA LEU A 603 -11.62 3.81 8.06
C LEU A 603 -10.98 2.42 7.95
N PRO A 604 -10.08 2.17 6.98
CA PRO A 604 -9.39 0.89 6.84
C PRO A 604 -8.12 0.77 7.71
N TYR A 605 -7.94 1.68 8.66
CA TYR A 605 -6.83 1.78 9.61
C TYR A 605 -7.30 2.55 10.86
N THR A 606 -6.49 2.54 11.92
CA THR A 606 -6.78 3.27 13.17
C THR A 606 -6.15 4.67 13.16
N VAL A 607 -6.91 5.70 13.58
CA VAL A 607 -6.42 7.07 13.79
C VAL A 607 -6.26 7.33 15.28
N ALA A 608 -5.02 7.55 15.71
CA ALA A 608 -4.66 7.82 17.10
C ALA A 608 -5.04 9.24 17.57
N HIS A 609 -4.97 9.46 18.89
CA HIS A 609 -4.96 10.82 19.42
C HIS A 609 -3.58 11.46 19.25
N ASN A 610 -2.51 10.70 19.52
CA ASN A 610 -1.13 11.17 19.43
C ASN A 610 -0.28 10.21 18.60
N GLU A 611 0.79 10.72 17.99
CA GLU A 611 1.75 9.87 17.28
C GLU A 611 2.37 8.79 18.21
N SER A 612 2.60 9.14 19.47
CA SER A 612 3.18 8.23 20.47
C SER A 612 2.34 6.99 20.73
N ASP A 613 1.03 7.03 20.43
CA ASP A 613 0.11 5.90 20.66
C ASP A 613 0.44 4.69 19.78
N TYR A 614 1.07 4.92 18.61
CA TYR A 614 1.59 3.84 17.76
C TYR A 614 2.85 3.17 18.33
N GLY A 615 3.51 3.78 19.32
CA GLY A 615 4.72 3.24 19.96
C GLY A 615 5.82 2.92 18.94
N ALA A 616 6.35 1.69 18.99
CA ALA A 616 7.39 1.21 18.07
C ALA A 616 6.91 1.09 16.61
N LEU A 617 5.60 1.13 16.35
CA LEU A 617 5.00 1.06 15.02
C LEU A 617 4.90 2.43 14.35
N LEU A 618 5.29 3.51 15.03
CA LEU A 618 5.22 4.85 14.46
C LEU A 618 6.24 5.06 13.34
N ASN A 619 7.50 4.71 13.60
CA ASN A 619 8.65 5.12 12.81
C ASN A 619 9.34 3.90 12.16
N PRO A 620 9.93 4.06 10.96
CA PRO A 620 10.75 3.02 10.37
C PRO A 620 11.98 2.71 11.22
N THR A 621 12.48 1.48 11.08
CA THR A 621 13.74 1.08 11.70
C THR A 621 14.93 1.70 10.96
N LEU A 622 15.89 2.20 11.73
CA LEU A 622 17.11 2.81 11.24
C LEU A 622 18.32 1.93 11.58
N PRO A 623 19.47 2.09 10.89
CA PRO A 623 20.70 1.42 11.25
C PRO A 623 21.13 1.82 12.66
N THR A 624 21.71 0.88 13.40
CA THR A 624 22.19 1.09 14.78
C THR A 624 23.71 1.11 14.82
N ALA A 625 24.29 1.43 15.98
CA ALA A 625 25.73 1.26 16.17
C ALA A 625 26.16 -0.22 16.09
N GLN A 626 25.25 -1.16 16.40
CA GLN A 626 25.53 -2.59 16.37
C GLN A 626 25.41 -3.18 14.96
N ASP A 627 24.52 -2.64 14.14
CA ASP A 627 24.25 -3.12 12.77
C ASP A 627 24.27 -1.95 11.76
N PRO A 628 25.40 -1.21 11.65
CA PRO A 628 25.47 0.03 10.86
C PRO A 628 25.34 -0.19 9.35
N GLN A 629 25.62 -1.40 8.87
CA GLN A 629 25.55 -1.77 7.45
C GLN A 629 24.37 -2.72 7.13
N TYR A 630 23.70 -3.28 8.14
CA TYR A 630 22.71 -4.35 8.00
C TYR A 630 21.54 -4.07 8.94
N SER A 631 20.78 -3.00 8.68
CA SER A 631 19.65 -2.64 9.55
C SER A 631 18.68 -3.81 9.77
N GLN A 632 18.32 -4.05 11.04
CA GLN A 632 17.50 -5.18 11.50
C GLN A 632 16.16 -4.67 12.03
N SER A 633 15.09 -4.83 11.26
CA SER A 633 13.72 -4.54 11.71
C SER A 633 13.08 -5.80 12.29
N ASN A 634 13.15 -5.94 13.61
CA ASN A 634 12.55 -7.08 14.31
C ASN A 634 11.05 -6.83 14.54
N PHE A 635 10.20 -7.71 14.01
CA PHE A 635 8.75 -7.61 14.14
C PHE A 635 8.29 -8.22 15.46
N SER A 636 8.85 -7.72 16.58
CA SER A 636 8.62 -8.24 17.93
C SER A 636 7.21 -7.98 18.45
N GLU A 637 6.46 -7.07 17.82
CA GLU A 637 5.02 -6.90 18.06
C GLU A 637 4.20 -8.10 17.62
N GLY A 638 4.75 -8.97 16.76
CA GLY A 638 4.05 -10.10 16.17
C GLY A 638 2.80 -9.70 15.39
N ILE A 639 1.66 -10.31 15.71
CA ILE A 639 0.36 -10.06 15.05
C ILE A 639 -0.35 -8.77 15.51
N TYR A 640 0.25 -8.00 16.42
CA TYR A 640 -0.37 -6.83 17.04
C TYR A 640 0.05 -5.53 16.35
N ILE A 641 -0.45 -5.31 15.13
CA ILE A 641 -0.37 -4.01 14.42
C ILE A 641 -1.75 -3.32 14.40
N ASP A 642 -1.76 -2.02 14.08
CA ASP A 642 -2.98 -1.20 13.96
C ASP A 642 -3.96 -1.44 15.12
N TYR A 643 -5.24 -1.69 14.87
CA TYR A 643 -6.25 -1.82 15.91
C TYR A 643 -5.95 -2.95 16.91
N ARG A 644 -5.20 -4.00 16.51
CA ARG A 644 -4.79 -5.08 17.43
C ARG A 644 -3.76 -4.58 18.45
N HIS A 645 -2.88 -3.67 18.05
CA HIS A 645 -1.98 -2.96 18.97
C HIS A 645 -2.77 -2.09 19.95
N PHE A 646 -3.75 -1.32 19.45
CA PHE A 646 -4.56 -0.45 20.31
C PHE A 646 -5.38 -1.25 21.33
N LEU A 647 -6.00 -2.35 20.91
CA LEU A 647 -6.72 -3.26 21.83
C LEU A 647 -5.77 -3.87 22.87
N LYS A 648 -4.63 -4.43 22.44
CA LYS A 648 -3.67 -5.09 23.34
C LYS A 648 -3.13 -4.16 24.42
N ASN A 649 -2.94 -2.89 24.10
CA ASN A 649 -2.37 -1.90 25.01
C ASN A 649 -3.43 -1.00 25.66
N GLU A 650 -4.72 -1.31 25.49
CA GLU A 650 -5.86 -0.55 26.04
C GLU A 650 -5.81 0.95 25.67
N ILE A 651 -5.35 1.25 24.46
CA ILE A 651 -5.24 2.62 23.93
C ILE A 651 -6.57 2.97 23.25
N LEU A 652 -7.22 4.04 23.72
CA LEU A 652 -8.39 4.59 23.05
C LEU A 652 -7.94 5.37 21.80
N PRO A 653 -8.36 4.98 20.58
CA PRO A 653 -8.07 5.77 19.39
C PRO A 653 -9.03 6.96 19.26
N ARG A 654 -8.62 8.00 18.52
CA ARG A 654 -9.51 9.09 18.10
C ARG A 654 -10.62 8.56 17.21
N TYR A 655 -10.24 7.76 16.20
CA TYR A 655 -11.16 7.01 15.36
C TYR A 655 -10.64 5.59 15.17
N ALA A 656 -11.45 4.61 15.58
CA ALA A 656 -11.07 3.21 15.52
C ALA A 656 -11.11 2.65 14.08
N PHE A 657 -10.39 1.56 13.84
CA PHE A 657 -10.54 0.76 12.63
C PHE A 657 -12.00 0.39 12.38
N GLY A 658 -12.45 0.57 11.14
CA GLY A 658 -13.83 0.33 10.73
C GLY A 658 -14.80 1.45 11.12
N TYR A 659 -14.36 2.58 11.69
CA TYR A 659 -15.23 3.70 12.05
C TYR A 659 -15.63 4.57 10.85
N GLY A 660 -16.88 5.04 10.83
CA GLY A 660 -17.38 6.04 9.89
C GLY A 660 -18.85 6.35 10.16
N LEU A 661 -19.25 7.59 9.93
CA LEU A 661 -20.62 8.07 10.09
C LEU A 661 -21.42 7.92 8.79
N THR A 662 -22.74 7.97 8.91
CA THR A 662 -23.68 8.05 7.80
C THR A 662 -24.76 9.09 8.11
N TYR A 663 -25.59 9.48 7.14
CA TYR A 663 -26.67 10.47 7.33
C TYR A 663 -27.96 9.89 7.91
N THR A 664 -27.98 8.59 8.17
CA THR A 664 -29.12 7.89 8.75
C THR A 664 -28.77 7.18 10.06
N THR A 665 -29.77 6.57 10.69
CA THR A 665 -29.60 5.73 11.88
C THR A 665 -29.92 4.28 11.51
N LEU A 666 -29.09 3.36 11.99
CA LEU A 666 -29.17 1.94 11.68
C LEU A 666 -29.18 1.12 12.95
N GLY A 667 -30.20 0.26 13.07
CA GLY A 667 -30.39 -0.70 14.16
C GLY A 667 -29.95 -2.10 13.77
N TYR A 668 -29.31 -2.81 14.70
CA TYR A 668 -28.78 -4.15 14.52
C TYR A 668 -29.55 -5.11 15.43
N SER A 669 -29.98 -6.25 14.90
CA SER A 669 -30.74 -7.25 15.66
C SER A 669 -30.53 -8.67 15.13
N ASN A 670 -31.08 -9.65 15.85
CA ASN A 670 -31.20 -11.05 15.42
C ASN A 670 -29.86 -11.70 15.01
N LEU A 671 -28.79 -11.45 15.79
CA LEU A 671 -27.57 -12.23 15.62
C LEU A 671 -27.86 -13.71 15.91
N SER A 672 -27.51 -14.56 14.96
CA SER A 672 -27.58 -16.01 15.13
C SER A 672 -26.40 -16.70 14.45
N MET A 673 -25.92 -17.75 15.11
CA MET A 673 -24.85 -18.61 14.61
C MET A 673 -25.39 -19.96 14.14
N SER A 674 -24.90 -20.43 13.00
CA SER A 674 -25.16 -21.78 12.49
C SER A 674 -23.86 -22.47 12.10
N LEU A 675 -23.69 -23.72 12.51
CA LEU A 675 -22.59 -24.57 12.05
C LEU A 675 -22.97 -25.23 10.73
N ALA A 676 -22.03 -25.33 9.79
CA ALA A 676 -22.25 -25.97 8.51
C ALA A 676 -22.40 -27.50 8.70
N PRO A 677 -23.48 -28.12 8.22
CA PRO A 677 -23.71 -29.54 8.40
C PRO A 677 -22.71 -30.38 7.58
N GLY A 678 -22.18 -31.44 8.19
CA GLY A 678 -21.30 -32.39 7.50
C GLY A 678 -19.85 -31.93 7.32
N MET A 679 -19.48 -30.74 7.81
CA MET A 679 -18.10 -30.27 7.77
C MET A 679 -17.28 -30.84 8.94
N SER A 680 -16.02 -31.19 8.68
CA SER A 680 -15.12 -31.67 9.73
C SER A 680 -14.80 -30.54 10.70
N HIS A 681 -14.87 -30.79 12.01
CA HIS A 681 -14.39 -29.86 13.03
C HIS A 681 -13.12 -30.38 13.72
N SER A 682 -12.39 -31.31 13.08
CA SER A 682 -11.07 -31.73 13.54
C SER A 682 -10.15 -30.53 13.70
N LEU A 683 -9.32 -30.54 14.75
CA LEU A 683 -8.37 -29.45 15.01
C LEU A 683 -7.40 -29.26 13.84
N SER A 684 -6.81 -30.36 13.36
CA SER A 684 -6.01 -30.34 12.14
C SER A 684 -6.93 -30.37 10.90
N PRO A 685 -6.56 -29.67 9.80
CA PRO A 685 -7.26 -29.74 8.54
C PRO A 685 -7.33 -31.20 8.03
N PRO A 686 -8.50 -31.68 7.56
CA PRO A 686 -8.66 -33.08 7.16
C PRO A 686 -7.75 -33.52 6.00
N ASP A 687 -7.28 -32.58 5.19
CA ASP A 687 -6.38 -32.78 4.04
C ASP A 687 -4.90 -32.49 4.35
N ALA A 688 -4.52 -32.31 5.63
CA ALA A 688 -3.13 -32.07 6.04
C ALA A 688 -2.18 -33.29 5.87
N SER A 689 -2.70 -34.45 5.45
CA SER A 689 -1.92 -35.69 5.29
C SER A 689 -1.00 -35.62 4.05
N ALA A 690 0.29 -35.46 4.31
CA ALA A 690 1.36 -35.29 3.33
C ALA A 690 1.50 -36.45 2.32
N THR A 691 0.91 -36.31 1.12
CA THR A 691 1.38 -37.01 -0.11
C THR A 691 1.12 -36.24 -1.41
N THR A 692 0.38 -35.12 -1.38
CA THR A 692 0.14 -34.27 -2.54
C THR A 692 0.47 -32.83 -2.19
N PRO A 693 1.30 -32.12 -2.99
CA PRO A 693 1.51 -30.69 -2.77
C PRO A 693 0.16 -29.97 -2.83
N PRO A 694 -0.07 -28.96 -1.97
CA PRO A 694 -1.37 -28.33 -1.82
C PRO A 694 -1.81 -27.59 -3.10
N PRO A 695 -3.13 -27.40 -3.29
CA PRO A 695 -3.64 -26.60 -4.39
C PRO A 695 -3.34 -25.11 -4.21
N GLU A 696 -3.71 -24.30 -5.19
CA GLU A 696 -3.56 -22.84 -5.12
C GLU A 696 -4.27 -22.26 -3.90
N GLY A 697 -3.53 -21.48 -3.12
CA GLY A 697 -3.99 -20.92 -1.86
C GLY A 697 -3.85 -21.87 -0.68
N GLY A 698 -3.10 -22.97 -0.80
CA GLY A 698 -2.90 -23.93 0.28
C GLY A 698 -3.99 -25.00 0.39
N LEU A 699 -4.07 -25.69 1.52
CA LEU A 699 -5.01 -26.79 1.74
C LEU A 699 -6.46 -26.38 1.41
N ALA A 700 -7.17 -27.20 0.63
CA ALA A 700 -8.52 -26.88 0.17
C ALA A 700 -9.49 -26.70 1.35
N SER A 701 -9.33 -27.53 2.39
CA SER A 701 -10.19 -27.47 3.57
C SER A 701 -10.05 -26.19 4.40
N LEU A 702 -9.05 -25.34 4.13
CA LEU A 702 -8.93 -24.01 4.76
C LEU A 702 -10.05 -23.05 4.33
N TYR A 703 -10.63 -23.28 3.15
CA TYR A 703 -11.68 -22.46 2.55
C TYR A 703 -13.10 -22.98 2.82
N ASP A 704 -13.21 -24.15 3.47
CA ASP A 704 -14.47 -24.72 3.92
C ASP A 704 -15.18 -23.77 4.88
N ILE A 705 -16.46 -23.46 4.62
CA ILE A 705 -17.29 -22.69 5.55
C ILE A 705 -17.72 -23.61 6.69
N LEU A 706 -17.25 -23.33 7.91
CA LEU A 706 -17.57 -24.14 9.10
C LEU A 706 -18.73 -23.55 9.90
N ALA A 707 -18.88 -22.23 9.85
CA ALA A 707 -19.95 -21.53 10.53
C ALA A 707 -20.45 -20.36 9.68
N THR A 708 -21.70 -19.97 9.86
CA THR A 708 -22.26 -18.75 9.27
C THR A 708 -22.98 -17.97 10.35
N ALA A 709 -22.58 -16.72 10.52
CA ALA A 709 -23.29 -15.75 11.35
C ALA A 709 -24.28 -14.97 10.48
N THR A 710 -25.48 -14.71 10.99
CA THR A 710 -26.44 -13.84 10.32
C THR A 710 -26.97 -12.77 11.27
N ILE A 711 -27.28 -11.59 10.73
CA ILE A 711 -27.92 -10.49 11.46
C ILE A 711 -29.02 -9.87 10.58
N THR A 712 -29.84 -9.02 11.21
CA THR A 712 -30.71 -8.08 10.50
C THR A 712 -30.28 -6.65 10.82
N VAL A 713 -30.12 -5.83 9.79
CA VAL A 713 -29.86 -4.39 9.91
C VAL A 713 -31.06 -3.63 9.36
N GLU A 714 -31.62 -2.73 10.15
CA GLU A 714 -32.76 -1.89 9.78
C GLU A 714 -32.34 -0.43 9.72
N ASN A 715 -32.75 0.26 8.64
CA ASN A 715 -32.59 1.71 8.53
C ASN A 715 -33.78 2.41 9.18
N THR A 716 -33.58 2.88 10.41
CA THR A 716 -34.59 3.57 11.22
C THR A 716 -34.55 5.08 11.08
N GLY A 717 -33.57 5.62 10.34
CA GLY A 717 -33.42 7.05 10.13
C GLY A 717 -34.12 7.57 8.86
N PRO A 718 -33.88 8.85 8.50
CA PRO A 718 -34.69 9.57 7.53
C PRO A 718 -34.29 9.39 6.06
N VAL A 719 -33.12 8.82 5.78
CA VAL A 719 -32.56 8.73 4.42
C VAL A 719 -31.99 7.36 4.14
N ALA A 720 -31.98 6.95 2.86
CA ALA A 720 -31.33 5.72 2.43
C ALA A 720 -29.80 5.83 2.58
N ALA A 721 -29.16 4.72 2.93
CA ALA A 721 -27.71 4.65 3.04
C ALA A 721 -27.21 3.22 2.80
N ALA A 722 -25.96 3.09 2.38
CA ALA A 722 -25.25 1.81 2.48
C ALA A 722 -24.65 1.65 3.88
N GLU A 723 -24.79 0.46 4.46
CA GLU A 723 -24.17 0.11 5.74
C GLU A 723 -23.15 -1.01 5.59
N VAL A 724 -22.00 -0.84 6.26
CA VAL A 724 -20.95 -1.85 6.38
C VAL A 724 -21.05 -2.49 7.75
N ALA A 725 -21.68 -3.66 7.82
CA ALA A 725 -21.70 -4.45 9.05
C ALA A 725 -20.42 -5.29 9.17
N GLN A 726 -19.79 -5.26 10.34
CA GLN A 726 -18.48 -5.87 10.58
C GLN A 726 -18.59 -6.96 11.64
N LEU A 727 -17.98 -8.12 11.38
CA LEU A 727 -17.92 -9.26 12.29
C LEU A 727 -16.48 -9.52 12.73
N TYR A 728 -16.30 -9.54 14.03
CA TYR A 728 -15.06 -9.87 14.73
C TYR A 728 -15.20 -11.18 15.49
N VAL A 729 -14.10 -11.93 15.55
CA VAL A 729 -14.02 -13.20 16.26
C VAL A 729 -12.94 -13.12 17.34
N ASN A 730 -13.29 -13.57 18.55
CA ASN A 730 -12.31 -13.98 19.54
C ASN A 730 -12.03 -15.47 19.33
N ILE A 731 -10.83 -15.81 18.88
CA ILE A 731 -10.41 -17.21 18.67
C ILE A 731 -9.75 -17.69 19.97
N PRO A 732 -10.18 -18.82 20.57
CA PRO A 732 -9.52 -19.39 21.75
C PRO A 732 -8.01 -19.52 21.56
N ASN A 733 -7.23 -19.24 22.60
CA ASN A 733 -5.76 -19.33 22.60
C ASN A 733 -5.02 -18.45 21.58
N SER A 734 -5.71 -17.59 20.82
CA SER A 734 -5.05 -16.71 19.84
C SER A 734 -4.26 -15.57 20.51
N GLY A 735 -4.71 -15.13 21.69
CA GLY A 735 -4.19 -13.94 22.38
C GLY A 735 -4.70 -12.61 21.80
N VAL A 736 -5.57 -12.63 20.79
CA VAL A 736 -6.14 -11.41 20.19
C VAL A 736 -7.61 -11.30 20.55
N GLU A 737 -7.99 -10.16 21.13
CA GLU A 737 -9.35 -9.95 21.61
C GLU A 737 -10.38 -9.95 20.49
N LYS A 738 -10.12 -9.21 19.41
CA LYS A 738 -11.02 -9.06 18.25
C LYS A 738 -10.24 -9.21 16.96
N GLN A 739 -10.67 -10.10 16.07
CA GLN A 739 -10.10 -10.27 14.75
C GLN A 739 -11.18 -10.13 13.69
N LEU A 740 -11.03 -9.22 12.73
CA LEU A 740 -12.01 -9.09 11.64
C LEU A 740 -12.04 -10.41 10.86
N ARG A 741 -13.23 -10.99 10.69
CA ARG A 741 -13.46 -12.22 9.89
C ARG A 741 -14.76 -12.18 9.08
N GLY A 742 -15.43 -11.05 9.04
CA GLY A 742 -16.56 -10.84 8.16
C GLY A 742 -16.87 -9.37 8.00
N PHE A 743 -17.26 -9.00 6.78
CA PHE A 743 -17.96 -7.76 6.52
C PHE A 743 -18.85 -7.94 5.30
N ASP A 744 -19.91 -7.17 5.23
CA ASP A 744 -20.79 -7.08 4.07
C ASP A 744 -21.38 -5.67 4.02
N LYS A 745 -21.65 -5.19 2.80
CA LYS A 745 -22.12 -3.83 2.53
C LYS A 745 -23.41 -3.88 1.73
N LYS A 746 -24.49 -3.30 2.25
CA LYS A 746 -25.77 -3.24 1.51
C LYS A 746 -26.39 -1.87 1.60
N TRP A 747 -26.98 -1.45 0.48
CA TRP A 747 -27.87 -0.30 0.40
C TRP A 747 -29.21 -0.63 1.08
N ILE A 748 -29.64 0.21 2.01
CA ILE A 748 -30.87 0.03 2.79
C ILE A 748 -31.74 1.28 2.67
N GLN A 749 -32.95 1.13 2.12
CA GLN A 749 -33.94 2.21 2.03
C GLN A 749 -34.47 2.58 3.42
N GLN A 750 -35.04 3.78 3.54
CA GLN A 750 -35.70 4.21 4.79
C GLN A 750 -36.79 3.21 5.21
N GLY A 751 -36.76 2.78 6.47
CA GLY A 751 -37.72 1.83 7.05
C GLY A 751 -37.56 0.38 6.57
N GLN A 752 -36.53 0.09 5.77
CA GLN A 752 -36.25 -1.26 5.28
C GLN A 752 -35.29 -1.98 6.24
N SER A 753 -35.52 -3.29 6.40
CA SER A 753 -34.55 -4.21 7.01
C SER A 753 -33.89 -5.10 5.96
N MET A 754 -32.60 -5.34 6.11
CA MET A 754 -31.81 -6.22 5.26
C MET A 754 -31.11 -7.28 6.11
N SER A 755 -31.11 -8.53 5.63
CA SER A 755 -30.34 -9.61 6.26
C SER A 755 -28.90 -9.59 5.76
N TYR A 756 -27.95 -9.76 6.67
CA TYR A 756 -26.52 -9.87 6.41
C TYR A 756 -26.04 -11.27 6.82
N SER A 757 -25.06 -11.80 6.08
CA SER A 757 -24.53 -13.15 6.27
C SER A 757 -23.02 -13.13 6.20
N PHE A 758 -22.37 -13.74 7.19
CA PHE A 758 -20.92 -13.79 7.33
C PHE A 758 -20.47 -15.25 7.38
N PRO A 759 -20.09 -15.84 6.23
CA PRO A 759 -19.53 -17.18 6.21
C PRO A 759 -18.11 -17.16 6.79
N LEU A 760 -17.86 -18.03 7.77
CA LEU A 760 -16.57 -18.18 8.45
C LEU A 760 -15.89 -19.44 7.94
N ARG A 761 -14.77 -19.26 7.24
CA ARG A 761 -13.94 -20.34 6.72
C ARG A 761 -13.22 -21.04 7.87
N ARG A 762 -12.71 -22.26 7.65
CA ARG A 762 -11.81 -22.92 8.60
C ARG A 762 -10.64 -22.01 8.97
N ARG A 763 -9.96 -21.41 7.98
CA ARG A 763 -8.82 -20.51 8.21
C ARG A 763 -9.20 -19.29 9.06
N ASP A 764 -10.42 -18.79 8.90
CA ASP A 764 -10.93 -17.64 9.66
C ASP A 764 -11.01 -17.94 11.16
N LEU A 765 -11.12 -19.22 11.53
CA LEU A 765 -11.29 -19.74 12.89
C LEU A 765 -10.04 -20.47 13.42
N SER A 766 -8.95 -20.49 12.65
CA SER A 766 -7.71 -21.19 12.99
C SER A 766 -6.62 -20.23 13.46
N ILE A 767 -5.63 -20.79 14.15
CA ILE A 767 -4.33 -20.16 14.42
C ILE A 767 -3.23 -21.02 13.78
N TRP A 768 -2.06 -20.43 13.51
CA TRP A 768 -0.90 -21.15 13.02
C TRP A 768 -0.15 -21.82 14.19
N ASP A 769 0.00 -23.14 14.10
CA ASP A 769 0.79 -23.95 15.02
C ASP A 769 2.20 -24.15 14.44
N VAL A 770 3.18 -23.45 15.03
CA VAL A 770 4.58 -23.44 14.56
C VAL A 770 5.23 -24.82 14.66
N GLU A 771 4.91 -25.62 15.68
CA GLU A 771 5.52 -26.95 15.86
C GLU A 771 4.99 -27.94 14.83
N LYS A 772 3.69 -27.88 14.54
CA LYS A 772 3.04 -28.74 13.53
C LYS A 772 3.21 -28.22 12.10
N GLN A 773 3.61 -26.95 11.94
CA GLN A 773 3.65 -26.23 10.65
C GLN A 773 2.29 -26.29 9.93
N GLN A 774 1.20 -26.02 10.66
CA GLN A 774 -0.17 -26.16 10.16
C GLN A 774 -1.12 -25.15 10.79
N TRP A 775 -2.16 -24.75 10.03
CA TRP A 775 -3.33 -24.07 10.56
C TRP A 775 -4.17 -25.01 11.40
N MET A 776 -4.46 -24.65 12.64
CA MET A 776 -5.20 -25.48 13.59
C MET A 776 -6.43 -24.74 14.10
N LEU A 777 -7.62 -25.36 14.00
CA LEU A 777 -8.76 -24.94 14.82
C LEU A 777 -8.41 -25.12 16.31
N GLN A 778 -9.12 -24.40 17.16
CA GLN A 778 -8.90 -24.36 18.59
C GLN A 778 -10.11 -24.95 19.31
N SER A 779 -9.89 -25.89 20.23
CA SER A 779 -10.97 -26.33 21.13
C SER A 779 -11.33 -25.20 22.09
N GLY A 780 -12.62 -24.99 22.32
CA GLY A 780 -13.11 -23.95 23.23
C GLY A 780 -14.19 -23.07 22.63
N ARG A 781 -14.47 -21.96 23.32
CA ARG A 781 -15.56 -21.04 23.01
C ARG A 781 -15.06 -19.90 22.12
N TYR A 782 -15.60 -19.82 20.91
CA TYR A 782 -15.40 -18.71 19.99
C TYR A 782 -16.44 -17.63 20.27
N GLU A 783 -16.00 -16.41 20.59
CA GLU A 783 -16.92 -15.28 20.74
C GLU A 783 -17.07 -14.54 19.41
N ILE A 784 -18.31 -14.27 19.03
CA ILE A 784 -18.68 -13.61 17.80
C ILE A 784 -19.25 -12.25 18.17
N MET A 785 -18.67 -11.21 17.58
CA MET A 785 -19.00 -9.82 17.88
C MET A 785 -19.34 -9.12 16.57
N VAL A 786 -20.52 -8.51 16.49
CA VAL A 786 -20.96 -7.80 15.29
C VAL A 786 -21.27 -6.35 15.63
N GLY A 787 -20.78 -5.44 14.81
CA GLY A 787 -20.82 -4.00 15.09
C GLY A 787 -20.64 -3.13 13.86
N LYS A 788 -20.55 -1.82 14.12
CA LYS A 788 -20.28 -0.77 13.13
C LYS A 788 -18.80 -0.47 12.96
N SER A 789 -17.99 -0.82 13.96
CA SER A 789 -16.52 -0.68 13.99
C SER A 789 -15.96 -1.61 15.06
N VAL A 790 -14.63 -1.72 15.17
CA VAL A 790 -14.01 -2.55 16.22
C VAL A 790 -14.30 -2.08 17.65
N SER A 791 -14.63 -0.80 17.83
CA SER A 791 -14.98 -0.19 19.12
C SER A 791 -16.49 -0.05 19.36
N ASP A 792 -17.34 -0.31 18.37
CA ASP A 792 -18.80 -0.18 18.44
C ASP A 792 -19.48 -1.52 18.13
N ILE A 793 -19.36 -2.45 19.09
CA ILE A 793 -19.96 -3.79 19.05
C ILE A 793 -21.39 -3.70 19.59
N LEU A 794 -22.35 -4.11 18.77
CA LEU A 794 -23.78 -3.99 19.05
C LEU A 794 -24.43 -5.33 19.40
N LEU A 795 -23.89 -6.43 18.86
CA LEU A 795 -24.41 -7.78 19.06
C LEU A 795 -23.25 -8.72 19.40
N THR A 796 -23.48 -9.64 20.32
CA THR A 796 -22.55 -10.70 20.67
C THR A 796 -23.25 -12.05 20.73
N ASP A 797 -22.56 -13.10 20.31
CA ASP A 797 -22.98 -14.49 20.40
C ASP A 797 -21.71 -15.37 20.53
N SER A 798 -21.86 -16.68 20.66
CA SER A 798 -20.72 -17.59 20.70
C SER A 798 -21.10 -19.00 20.27
N PHE A 799 -20.13 -19.74 19.77
CA PHE A 799 -20.24 -21.19 19.59
C PHE A 799 -18.98 -21.87 20.11
N SER A 800 -19.06 -23.19 20.35
CA SER A 800 -17.93 -23.97 20.83
C SER A 800 -17.58 -25.08 19.86
N LEU A 801 -16.28 -25.31 19.70
CA LEU A 801 -15.74 -26.50 19.05
C LEU A 801 -15.13 -27.41 20.13
N ALA A 802 -15.38 -28.71 19.99
CA ALA A 802 -14.98 -29.73 20.97
C ALA A 802 -13.47 -30.00 20.97
#